data_AF-A0A822B3F3-F1
#
_entry.id   AF-A0A822B3F3-F1
#
_cell.length_a   1.000
_cell.length_b   1.000
_cell.length_c   1.000
_cell.angle_alpha   90.00
_cell.angle_beta   90.00
_cell.angle_gamma   90.00
#
_symmetry.space_group_name_H-M   'P 1'
#
loop_
_entity.id
_entity.type
_entity.pdbx_description
1 polymer ?
#
loop_
_entity_poly.entity_id
_entity_poly.type
_entity_poly.pdbx_seq_one_letter_code
_entity_poly.pdbx_strand_id
1 'polypeptide(L)'
;MDEAKTFWKHHLNDFSNQHLTIPYDHSPTDKNILSGRGTTITIQLSAELVDHMLILIQEHEATLSQLGLTTFYTFLFKLTQQTDLCVLTVSANRTRADLENIIGVFVNTIPLRLIIEPHSTFISLMQSVKDLALTTLPYSNLPFQDIASTTNISMLQTLFDVETIQNDEIALDSQILLHPFTSSITDPYSVAKFDLSCSFHYNTQTRSIIVAMNGASDLFETSTIELLIHRFECLLDQLVIKSSSTPVCEFSLLLPHERELVDQFNSGDELLFPLNILPIHEQFACRAVEHPQKVVLVLDDQSLTYAELLQTSQLVADHLMNEYEVQPGDIVGEQLLGKIVKDFFNYLSESCSVINIYAPAECTISALCYKIGGKEHEIPDNVPIGRCLPGRKIRLLDKYRQQVIPDGRSTGEIYLGGIGIFTGYFNNPEENARVLVRLSDNDGHFYRTGDLGRITTEGQLLFAGRIDFQVKLRGQRIELGEIEVVIMRFSSEITNCVVVKYDHNNLEHLVAYVQTKIHFNVNILRDQCTNQLPLYMVPSLFILIDQFPLNPNGKIDRKALPLPDFSLLSLNVTDIVEHPHTKIQQQVSSIWCQVLHLESIPSINMNFFKLGGNSLLLIKLHHAYQMHFNQSITISDLFRHATIIDHAQFLEDHQITIERQWESFHITQGPASFAQTRLFLDERVRFGVA
;
A
#
# COMPACT_ATOMS: atom_id res chain seq x y z
N MET A 1 25.66 -14.52 -24.23
CA MET A 1 25.06 -14.66 -22.87
C MET A 1 25.48 -13.49 -21.99
N ASP A 2 26.76 -13.10 -21.98
CA ASP A 2 27.22 -11.93 -21.22
C ASP A 2 26.60 -10.61 -21.67
N GLU A 3 26.44 -10.39 -22.98
CA GLU A 3 25.75 -9.21 -23.53
C GLU A 3 24.30 -9.09 -23.02
N ALA A 4 23.57 -10.21 -22.94
CA ALA A 4 22.22 -10.25 -22.39
C ALA A 4 22.20 -9.90 -20.89
N LYS A 5 23.15 -10.42 -20.11
CA LYS A 5 23.28 -10.08 -18.68
C LYS A 5 23.62 -8.60 -18.47
N THR A 6 24.50 -8.04 -19.30
CA THR A 6 24.84 -6.61 -19.28
C THR A 6 23.63 -5.75 -19.63
N PHE A 7 22.87 -6.12 -20.67
CA PHE A 7 21.64 -5.45 -21.04
C PHE A 7 20.66 -5.43 -19.87
N TRP A 8 20.33 -6.59 -19.29
CA TRP A 8 19.39 -6.69 -18.18
C TRP A 8 19.85 -5.94 -16.93
N LYS A 9 21.16 -5.98 -16.62
CA LYS A 9 21.75 -5.20 -15.53
C LYS A 9 21.57 -3.70 -15.73
N HIS A 10 21.73 -3.20 -16.96
CA HIS A 10 21.51 -1.79 -17.28
C HIS A 10 20.03 -1.42 -17.31
N HIS A 11 19.20 -2.24 -17.96
CA HIS A 11 17.77 -2.02 -18.15
C HIS A 11 17.00 -1.95 -16.81
N LEU A 12 17.38 -2.80 -15.86
CA LEU A 12 16.79 -2.87 -14.53
C LEU A 12 17.61 -2.14 -13.47
N ASN A 13 18.64 -1.38 -13.88
CA ASN A 13 19.48 -0.63 -12.95
C ASN A 13 18.65 0.42 -12.21
N ASP A 14 18.91 0.60 -10.92
CA ASP A 14 18.18 1.57 -10.08
C ASP A 14 16.66 1.34 -9.98
N PHE A 15 16.14 0.20 -10.47
CA PHE A 15 14.81 -0.21 -10.08
C PHE A 15 14.87 -0.56 -8.60
N SER A 16 14.37 0.36 -7.77
CA SER A 16 14.08 0.04 -6.38
C SER A 16 13.07 -1.10 -6.43
N ASN A 17 13.36 -2.25 -5.83
CA ASN A 17 12.40 -3.34 -5.62
C ASN A 17 11.25 -2.88 -4.71
N GLN A 18 10.51 -1.86 -5.14
CA GLN A 18 9.35 -1.38 -4.45
C GLN A 18 8.29 -2.46 -4.63
N HIS A 19 7.91 -3.04 -3.50
CA HIS A 19 6.67 -3.78 -3.40
C HIS A 19 5.56 -2.90 -3.98
N LEU A 20 4.75 -3.43 -4.89
CA LEU A 20 3.57 -2.71 -5.35
C LEU A 20 2.65 -2.56 -4.15
N THR A 21 2.16 -1.36 -3.92
CA THR A 21 1.20 -1.08 -2.84
C THR A 21 -0.20 -1.38 -3.32
N ILE A 22 -0.42 -2.61 -3.78
CA ILE A 22 -1.74 -3.11 -4.20
C ILE A 22 -2.62 -3.19 -2.94
N PRO A 23 -3.90 -2.79 -3.00
CA PRO A 23 -4.80 -2.82 -1.85
C PRO A 23 -5.25 -4.26 -1.51
N TYR A 24 -4.34 -5.07 -0.95
CA TYR A 24 -4.63 -6.44 -0.49
C TYR A 24 -5.69 -6.49 0.61
N ASP A 25 -6.46 -7.58 0.68
CA ASP A 25 -7.42 -7.86 1.77
C ASP A 25 -6.71 -8.36 3.03
N HIS A 26 -5.63 -9.10 2.83
CA HIS A 26 -4.80 -9.65 3.90
C HIS A 26 -3.37 -9.19 3.72
N SER A 27 -2.64 -9.02 4.82
CA SER A 27 -1.25 -8.57 4.74
C SER A 27 -0.43 -9.63 4.00
N PRO A 28 0.43 -9.23 3.03
CA PRO A 28 1.40 -10.14 2.41
C PRO A 28 2.31 -10.87 3.41
N THR A 29 2.38 -10.39 4.66
CA THR A 29 3.23 -10.91 5.72
C THR A 29 2.58 -12.00 6.58
N ASP A 30 1.27 -12.23 6.48
CA ASP A 30 0.61 -13.31 7.25
C ASP A 30 1.09 -14.71 6.83
N LYS A 31 1.73 -14.80 5.64
CA LYS A 31 2.39 -16.01 5.14
C LYS A 31 3.68 -15.65 4.40
N ASN A 32 4.82 -16.05 4.94
CA ASN A 32 6.14 -15.92 4.27
C ASN A 32 6.21 -16.65 2.89
N ILE A 33 5.22 -17.50 2.56
CA ILE A 33 5.11 -18.25 1.31
C ILE A 33 3.61 -18.33 0.95
N LEU A 34 3.24 -17.86 -0.25
CA LEU A 34 1.89 -18.04 -0.78
C LEU A 34 1.59 -19.54 -0.94
N SER A 35 0.38 -19.96 -0.57
CA SER A 35 -0.11 -21.34 -0.70
C SER A 35 -0.25 -21.81 -2.14
N GLY A 36 -0.10 -20.89 -3.11
CA GLY A 36 -0.33 -21.14 -4.53
C GLY A 36 -1.81 -21.25 -4.90
N ARG A 37 -2.74 -21.10 -3.95
CA ARG A 37 -4.17 -21.04 -4.23
C ARG A 37 -4.53 -19.66 -4.78
N GLY A 38 -5.31 -19.65 -5.83
CA GLY A 38 -5.78 -18.45 -6.49
C GLY A 38 -7.26 -18.50 -6.80
N THR A 39 -7.84 -17.31 -6.93
CA THR A 39 -9.18 -17.11 -7.46
C THR A 39 -9.05 -16.43 -8.80
N THR A 40 -9.71 -16.96 -9.84
CA THR A 40 -9.80 -16.30 -11.14
C THR A 40 -11.22 -15.85 -11.40
N ILE A 41 -11.37 -14.58 -11.78
CA ILE A 41 -12.63 -14.04 -12.31
C ILE A 41 -12.42 -13.72 -13.79
N THR A 42 -13.46 -13.94 -14.59
CA THR A 42 -13.42 -13.65 -16.02
C THR A 42 -14.57 -12.75 -16.43
N ILE A 43 -14.32 -11.89 -17.40
CA ILE A 43 -15.33 -11.05 -18.05
C ILE A 43 -15.19 -11.18 -19.56
N GLN A 44 -16.31 -11.18 -20.26
CA GLN A 44 -16.32 -11.11 -21.72
C GLN A 44 -16.52 -9.65 -22.14
N LEU A 45 -15.58 -9.11 -22.92
CA LEU A 45 -15.67 -7.74 -23.41
C LEU A 45 -16.83 -7.60 -24.41
N SER A 46 -17.46 -6.42 -24.42
CA SER A 46 -18.50 -6.09 -25.40
C SER A 46 -17.94 -6.08 -26.82
N ALA A 47 -18.76 -6.43 -27.81
CA ALA A 47 -18.33 -6.43 -29.22
C ALA A 47 -17.86 -5.04 -29.68
N GLU A 48 -18.54 -3.98 -29.23
CA GLU A 48 -18.18 -2.59 -29.51
C GLU A 48 -16.80 -2.22 -28.97
N LEU A 49 -16.49 -2.61 -27.72
CA LEU A 49 -15.18 -2.36 -27.13
C LEU A 49 -14.08 -3.13 -27.88
N VAL A 50 -14.33 -4.39 -28.24
CA VAL A 50 -13.37 -5.20 -29.01
C VAL A 50 -13.10 -4.57 -30.39
N ASP A 51 -14.14 -4.10 -31.09
CA ASP A 51 -13.98 -3.44 -32.37
C ASP A 51 -13.13 -2.16 -32.25
N HIS A 52 -13.40 -1.32 -31.24
CA HIS A 52 -12.57 -0.14 -30.98
C HIS A 52 -11.11 -0.49 -30.63
N MET A 53 -10.88 -1.55 -29.84
CA MET A 53 -9.53 -2.03 -29.56
C MET A 53 -8.80 -2.47 -30.83
N LEU A 54 -9.46 -3.24 -31.70
CA LEU A 54 -8.85 -3.73 -32.94
C LEU A 54 -8.53 -2.59 -33.91
N ILE A 55 -9.41 -1.58 -34.02
CA ILE A 55 -9.15 -0.36 -34.79
C ILE A 55 -7.90 0.35 -34.24
N LEU A 56 -7.83 0.55 -32.92
CA LEU A 56 -6.72 1.25 -32.29
C LEU A 56 -5.38 0.53 -32.48
N ILE A 57 -5.39 -0.80 -32.35
CA ILE A 57 -4.23 -1.66 -32.61
C ILE A 57 -3.76 -1.50 -34.05
N GLN A 58 -4.68 -1.47 -35.01
CA GLN A 58 -4.36 -1.30 -36.42
C GLN A 58 -3.81 0.09 -36.74
N GLU A 59 -4.43 1.15 -36.22
CA GLU A 59 -4.04 2.55 -36.46
C GLU A 59 -2.63 2.88 -35.95
N HIS A 60 -2.22 2.26 -34.84
CA HIS A 60 -0.92 2.51 -34.22
C HIS A 60 0.10 1.39 -34.42
N GLU A 61 -0.20 0.43 -35.31
CA GLU A 61 0.63 -0.74 -35.60
C GLU A 61 1.07 -1.47 -34.32
N ALA A 62 0.18 -1.57 -33.34
CA ALA A 62 0.41 -2.24 -32.07
C ALA A 62 -0.05 -3.70 -32.13
N THR A 63 0.13 -4.44 -31.04
CA THR A 63 -0.44 -5.78 -30.85
C THR A 63 -1.44 -5.78 -29.70
N LEU A 64 -2.29 -6.81 -29.63
CA LEU A 64 -3.21 -6.99 -28.50
C LEU A 64 -2.46 -7.09 -27.16
N SER A 65 -1.29 -7.72 -27.16
CA SER A 65 -0.40 -7.78 -26.00
C SER A 65 0.11 -6.41 -25.58
N GLN A 66 0.51 -5.55 -26.52
CA GLN A 66 0.97 -4.20 -26.21
C GLN A 66 -0.16 -3.33 -25.66
N LEU A 67 -1.35 -3.37 -26.27
CA LEU A 67 -2.52 -2.63 -25.76
C LEU A 67 -2.90 -3.12 -24.37
N GLY A 68 -3.08 -4.42 -24.18
CA GLY A 68 -3.47 -5.01 -22.89
C GLY A 68 -2.44 -4.76 -21.78
N LEU A 69 -1.15 -4.87 -22.09
CA LEU A 69 -0.06 -4.58 -21.15
C LEU A 69 -0.04 -3.09 -20.78
N THR A 70 -0.28 -2.19 -21.74
CA THR A 70 -0.38 -0.74 -21.49
C THR A 70 -1.57 -0.42 -20.58
N THR A 71 -2.71 -1.07 -20.81
CA THR A 71 -3.89 -0.96 -19.93
C THR A 71 -3.56 -1.45 -18.53
N PHE A 72 -2.85 -2.58 -18.39
CA PHE A 72 -2.47 -3.13 -17.09
C PHE A 72 -1.45 -2.25 -16.35
N TYR A 73 -0.45 -1.66 -17.04
CA TYR A 73 0.41 -0.64 -16.46
C TYR A 73 -0.37 0.57 -15.96
N THR A 74 -1.30 1.07 -16.76
CA THR A 74 -2.15 2.20 -16.38
C THR A 74 -3.03 1.85 -15.18
N PHE A 75 -3.57 0.63 -15.14
CA PHE A 75 -4.37 0.11 -14.03
C PHE A 75 -3.55 0.06 -12.74
N LEU A 76 -2.36 -0.57 -12.77
CA LEU A 76 -1.46 -0.63 -11.61
C LEU A 76 -1.03 0.77 -11.14
N PHE A 77 -0.71 1.67 -12.07
CA PHE A 77 -0.41 3.06 -11.76
C PHE A 77 -1.56 3.77 -11.05
N LYS A 78 -2.80 3.60 -11.54
CA LYS A 78 -3.97 4.21 -10.91
C LYS A 78 -4.29 3.58 -9.56
N LEU A 79 -3.98 2.30 -9.37
CA LEU A 79 -4.24 1.55 -8.14
C LEU A 79 -3.20 1.87 -7.05
N THR A 80 -1.92 1.94 -7.40
CA THR A 80 -0.81 2.10 -6.44
C THR A 80 -0.25 3.51 -6.36
N GLN A 81 -0.57 4.37 -7.33
CA GLN A 81 0.04 5.68 -7.55
C GLN A 81 1.58 5.63 -7.76
N GLN A 82 2.16 4.46 -8.04
CA GLN A 82 3.59 4.31 -8.36
C GLN A 82 3.82 4.51 -9.86
N THR A 83 4.85 5.27 -10.22
CA THR A 83 5.20 5.57 -11.62
C THR A 83 6.27 4.64 -12.18
N ASP A 84 7.14 4.08 -11.34
CA ASP A 84 8.17 3.14 -11.76
C ASP A 84 7.66 1.72 -11.50
N LEU A 85 7.18 1.06 -12.55
CA LEU A 85 6.51 -0.24 -12.47
C LEU A 85 7.30 -1.28 -13.26
N CYS A 86 7.34 -2.51 -12.75
CA CYS A 86 7.91 -3.65 -13.45
C CYS A 86 6.91 -4.80 -13.46
N VAL A 87 6.46 -5.20 -14.65
CA VAL A 87 5.46 -6.25 -14.87
C VAL A 87 6.11 -7.42 -15.60
N LEU A 88 5.83 -8.63 -15.15
CA LEU A 88 6.24 -9.84 -15.86
C LEU A 88 5.33 -10.08 -17.05
N THR A 89 5.93 -10.44 -18.19
CA THR A 89 5.19 -10.93 -19.36
C THR A 89 5.70 -12.27 -19.81
N VAL A 90 4.87 -13.02 -20.52
CA VAL A 90 5.18 -14.35 -21.00
C VAL A 90 5.61 -14.27 -22.47
N SER A 91 6.75 -14.89 -22.77
CA SER A 91 7.17 -15.11 -24.15
C SER A 91 7.13 -16.60 -24.45
N ALA A 92 6.44 -16.98 -25.53
CA ALA A 92 6.43 -18.36 -26.03
C ALA A 92 7.84 -18.83 -26.43
N ASN A 93 8.75 -17.89 -26.74
CA ASN A 93 10.14 -18.10 -27.10
C ASN A 93 10.36 -19.12 -28.25
N ARG A 94 9.37 -19.26 -29.13
CA ARG A 94 9.42 -20.07 -30.36
C ARG A 94 9.85 -19.20 -31.54
N THR A 95 10.99 -18.54 -31.43
CA THR A 95 11.49 -17.57 -32.43
C THR A 95 12.09 -18.22 -33.68
N ARG A 96 12.23 -19.55 -33.68
CA ARG A 96 12.71 -20.32 -34.83
C ARG A 96 11.62 -21.27 -35.31
N ALA A 97 11.44 -21.36 -36.63
CA ALA A 97 10.42 -22.20 -37.25
C ALA A 97 10.56 -23.70 -36.89
N ASP A 98 11.76 -24.18 -36.58
CA ASP A 98 11.99 -25.57 -36.16
C ASP A 98 11.48 -25.88 -34.75
N LEU A 99 11.17 -24.86 -33.93
CA LEU A 99 10.63 -25.00 -32.58
C LEU A 99 9.09 -24.95 -32.54
N GLU A 100 8.41 -24.56 -33.62
CA GLU A 100 6.96 -24.38 -33.64
C GLU A 100 6.20 -25.67 -33.26
N ASN A 101 6.62 -26.81 -33.80
CA ASN A 101 5.93 -28.10 -33.61
C ASN A 101 6.57 -29.00 -32.54
N ILE A 102 7.53 -28.48 -31.75
CA ILE A 102 8.20 -29.26 -30.70
C ILE A 102 7.41 -29.18 -29.39
N ILE A 103 7.20 -30.34 -28.76
CA ILE A 103 6.67 -30.46 -27.41
C ILE A 103 7.83 -30.28 -26.42
N GLY A 104 7.76 -29.23 -25.60
CA GLY A 104 8.80 -28.89 -24.61
C GLY A 104 8.47 -27.61 -23.85
N VAL A 105 9.26 -27.30 -22.82
CA VAL A 105 9.12 -26.07 -22.02
C VAL A 105 9.96 -24.97 -22.68
N PHE A 106 9.29 -24.10 -23.43
CA PHE A 106 9.91 -22.95 -24.12
C PHE A 106 9.51 -21.61 -23.50
N VAL A 107 8.42 -21.61 -22.73
CA VAL A 107 7.86 -20.42 -22.10
C VAL A 107 8.90 -19.78 -21.20
N ASN A 108 9.18 -18.50 -21.42
CA ASN A 108 10.03 -17.70 -20.54
C ASN A 108 9.26 -16.49 -20.02
N THR A 109 9.60 -16.06 -18.81
CA THR A 109 9.01 -14.88 -18.18
C THR A 109 10.01 -13.73 -18.23
N ILE A 110 9.57 -12.58 -18.72
CA ILE A 110 10.41 -11.42 -18.98
C ILE A 110 9.93 -10.25 -18.12
N PRO A 111 10.80 -9.63 -17.31
CA PRO A 111 10.48 -8.42 -16.58
C PRO A 111 10.57 -7.21 -17.51
N LEU A 112 9.46 -6.52 -17.70
CA LEU A 112 9.42 -5.26 -18.43
C LEU A 112 9.29 -4.13 -17.41
N ARG A 113 10.24 -3.20 -17.38
CA ARG A 113 10.18 -2.01 -16.52
C ARG A 113 9.73 -0.81 -17.33
N LEU A 114 8.75 -0.07 -16.82
CA LEU A 114 8.23 1.14 -17.43
C LEU A 114 8.10 2.25 -16.39
N ILE A 115 8.67 3.42 -16.71
CA ILE A 115 8.43 4.65 -15.95
C ILE A 115 7.28 5.40 -16.62
N ILE A 116 6.16 5.50 -15.93
CA ILE A 116 4.95 6.14 -16.40
C ILE A 116 5.04 7.64 -16.14
N GLU A 117 4.95 8.43 -17.20
CA GLU A 117 4.74 9.86 -17.12
C GLU A 117 3.24 10.15 -16.93
N PRO A 118 2.81 10.70 -15.78
CA PRO A 118 1.38 10.85 -15.44
C PRO A 118 0.59 11.66 -16.47
N HIS A 119 1.25 12.64 -17.10
CA HIS A 119 0.64 13.54 -18.08
C HIS A 119 0.71 13.04 -19.53
N SER A 120 1.32 11.87 -19.77
CA SER A 120 1.34 11.25 -21.10
C SER A 120 -0.05 10.73 -21.49
N THR A 121 -0.30 10.58 -22.79
CA THR A 121 -1.54 9.96 -23.30
C THR A 121 -1.40 8.45 -23.34
N PHE A 122 -2.52 7.75 -23.41
CA PHE A 122 -2.53 6.28 -23.54
C PHE A 122 -1.77 5.80 -24.78
N ILE A 123 -1.88 6.53 -25.90
CA ILE A 123 -1.14 6.23 -27.13
C ILE A 123 0.37 6.37 -26.95
N SER A 124 0.83 7.44 -26.29
CA SER A 124 2.25 7.61 -26.01
C SER A 124 2.78 6.49 -25.12
N LEU A 125 2.00 6.06 -24.14
CA LEU A 125 2.38 4.96 -23.26
C LEU A 125 2.45 3.62 -24.02
N MET A 126 1.49 3.38 -24.92
CA MET A 126 1.48 2.19 -25.78
C MET A 126 2.69 2.14 -26.73
N GLN A 127 3.13 3.29 -27.23
CA GLN A 127 4.37 3.40 -28.00
C GLN A 127 5.60 3.05 -27.14
N SER A 128 5.69 3.57 -25.93
CA SER A 128 6.76 3.21 -24.98
C SER A 128 6.78 1.71 -24.68
N VAL A 129 5.61 1.08 -24.50
CA VAL A 129 5.49 -0.37 -24.31
C VAL A 129 5.91 -1.15 -25.55
N LYS A 130 5.56 -0.67 -26.76
CA LYS A 130 6.01 -1.26 -28.03
C LYS A 130 7.53 -1.21 -28.16
N ASP A 131 8.15 -0.07 -27.91
CA ASP A 131 9.61 0.10 -27.96
C ASP A 131 10.31 -0.77 -26.91
N LEU A 132 9.73 -0.86 -25.71
CA LEU A 132 10.21 -1.73 -24.63
C LEU A 132 10.16 -3.21 -25.01
N ALA A 133 9.05 -3.67 -25.61
CA ALA A 133 8.91 -5.04 -26.07
C ALA A 133 9.92 -5.37 -27.20
N LEU A 134 10.13 -4.45 -28.15
CA LEU A 134 11.06 -4.65 -29.26
C LEU A 134 12.53 -4.65 -28.82
N THR A 135 12.90 -3.77 -27.89
CA THR A 135 14.28 -3.67 -27.37
C THR A 135 14.66 -4.85 -26.49
N THR A 136 13.71 -5.44 -25.77
CA THR A 136 13.94 -6.63 -24.91
C THR A 136 13.89 -7.95 -25.68
N LEU A 137 13.23 -8.00 -26.84
CA LEU A 137 13.03 -9.22 -27.63
C LEU A 137 14.33 -10.00 -27.95
N PRO A 138 15.47 -9.39 -28.34
CA PRO A 138 16.71 -10.14 -28.59
C PRO A 138 17.26 -10.86 -27.37
N TYR A 139 16.89 -10.40 -26.16
CA TYR A 139 17.40 -10.88 -24.87
C TYR A 139 16.37 -11.72 -24.10
N SER A 140 15.22 -12.02 -24.72
CA SER A 140 14.11 -12.78 -24.15
C SER A 140 14.42 -14.24 -23.82
N ASN A 141 15.57 -14.75 -24.28
CA ASN A 141 16.00 -16.13 -24.04
C ASN A 141 16.63 -16.36 -22.67
N LEU A 142 17.04 -15.29 -21.96
CA LEU A 142 17.68 -15.42 -20.66
C LEU A 142 16.61 -15.76 -19.61
N PRO A 143 16.73 -16.88 -18.86
CA PRO A 143 15.75 -17.24 -17.83
C PRO A 143 15.62 -16.15 -16.77
N PHE A 144 14.40 -15.95 -16.25
CA PHE A 144 14.15 -14.95 -15.21
C PHE A 144 15.07 -15.10 -13.99
N GLN A 145 15.40 -16.34 -13.59
CA GLN A 145 16.32 -16.60 -12.47
C GLN A 145 17.73 -16.04 -12.70
N ASP A 146 18.23 -16.11 -13.93
CA ASP A 146 19.52 -15.51 -14.30
C ASP A 146 19.44 -13.98 -14.31
N ILE A 147 18.32 -13.41 -14.80
CA ILE A 147 18.06 -11.96 -14.74
C ILE A 147 18.02 -11.48 -13.28
N ALA A 148 17.27 -12.17 -12.42
CA ALA A 148 17.17 -11.87 -11.00
C ALA A 148 18.52 -11.97 -10.28
N SER A 149 19.34 -12.98 -10.59
CA SER A 149 20.67 -13.15 -9.96
C SER A 149 21.70 -12.07 -10.35
N THR A 150 21.50 -11.39 -11.48
CA THR A 150 22.43 -10.37 -12.01
C THR A 150 21.96 -8.94 -11.75
N THR A 151 20.74 -8.79 -11.23
CA THR A 151 20.11 -7.52 -10.87
C THR A 151 19.77 -7.54 -9.38
N ASN A 152 19.28 -6.44 -8.85
CA ASN A 152 18.78 -6.43 -7.47
C ASN A 152 17.36 -7.00 -7.35
N ILE A 153 16.71 -7.45 -8.44
CA ILE A 153 15.31 -7.88 -8.45
C ILE A 153 15.15 -9.27 -7.82
N SER A 154 14.44 -9.35 -6.71
CA SER A 154 14.23 -10.60 -5.98
C SER A 154 12.86 -11.24 -6.20
N MET A 155 11.80 -10.44 -6.41
CA MET A 155 10.44 -10.93 -6.61
C MET A 155 9.55 -9.85 -7.26
N LEU A 156 8.84 -10.21 -8.34
CA LEU A 156 7.83 -9.37 -8.97
C LEU A 156 6.44 -9.97 -8.71
N GLN A 157 5.47 -9.10 -8.47
CA GLN A 157 4.14 -9.46 -7.93
C GLN A 157 3.08 -9.63 -8.98
N THR A 158 3.32 -9.12 -10.19
CA THR A 158 2.32 -9.01 -11.21
C THR A 158 2.78 -9.60 -12.53
N LEU A 159 1.84 -10.25 -13.22
CA LEU A 159 2.05 -10.82 -14.54
C LEU A 159 0.92 -10.43 -15.49
N PHE A 160 1.28 -10.12 -16.73
CA PHE A 160 0.35 -9.92 -17.83
C PHE A 160 0.65 -10.87 -18.99
N ASP A 161 -0.40 -11.49 -19.55
CA ASP A 161 -0.29 -12.40 -20.69
C ASP A 161 -1.42 -12.24 -21.71
N VAL A 162 -1.20 -12.70 -22.93
CA VAL A 162 -2.24 -12.83 -23.96
C VAL A 162 -2.19 -14.24 -24.54
N GLU A 163 -3.28 -14.96 -24.36
CA GLU A 163 -3.49 -16.29 -24.93
C GLU A 163 -4.39 -16.20 -26.16
N THR A 164 -3.96 -16.82 -27.26
CA THR A 164 -4.80 -16.96 -28.44
C THR A 164 -5.43 -18.35 -28.42
N ILE A 165 -6.76 -18.39 -28.34
CA ILE A 165 -7.52 -19.64 -28.35
C ILE A 165 -7.92 -19.92 -29.79
N GLN A 166 -7.31 -20.94 -30.38
CA GLN A 166 -7.80 -21.60 -31.58
C GLN A 166 -8.58 -22.83 -31.12
N ASN A 167 -9.91 -22.73 -31.09
CA ASN A 167 -10.74 -23.92 -31.02
C ASN A 167 -10.63 -24.61 -32.37
N ASP A 168 -9.65 -25.48 -32.52
CA ASP A 168 -9.79 -26.57 -33.47
C ASP A 168 -10.91 -27.46 -32.91
N GLU A 169 -12.16 -27.11 -33.20
CA GLU A 169 -13.17 -28.16 -33.33
C GLU A 169 -12.61 -29.10 -34.38
N ILE A 170 -11.94 -30.16 -33.92
CA ILE A 170 -11.74 -31.34 -34.74
C ILE A 170 -13.17 -31.76 -35.06
N ALA A 171 -13.65 -31.37 -36.23
CA ALA A 171 -14.86 -31.90 -36.82
C ALA A 171 -14.60 -33.40 -36.99
N LEU A 172 -14.85 -34.15 -35.92
CA LEU A 172 -14.71 -35.58 -35.89
C LEU A 172 -15.78 -36.09 -36.85
N ASP A 173 -15.32 -36.54 -38.00
CA ASP A 173 -16.13 -37.22 -38.98
C ASP A 173 -16.97 -38.28 -38.25
N SER A 174 -18.25 -38.37 -38.59
CA SER A 174 -19.31 -39.09 -37.85
C SER A 174 -19.12 -40.62 -37.70
N GLN A 175 -17.91 -41.13 -37.93
CA GLN A 175 -17.51 -42.54 -37.87
C GLN A 175 -16.55 -42.87 -36.72
N ILE A 176 -16.21 -41.92 -35.84
CA ILE A 176 -15.27 -42.16 -34.73
C ILE A 176 -16.00 -42.71 -33.50
N LEU A 177 -15.72 -43.97 -33.15
CA LEU A 177 -16.29 -44.76 -32.05
C LEU A 177 -15.83 -44.35 -30.64
N LEU A 178 -14.94 -43.37 -30.52
CA LEU A 178 -14.39 -42.90 -29.25
C LEU A 178 -15.05 -41.57 -28.88
N HIS A 179 -15.91 -41.59 -27.86
CA HIS A 179 -16.39 -40.37 -27.23
C HIS A 179 -15.27 -39.76 -26.36
N PRO A 180 -15.00 -38.45 -26.45
CA PRO A 180 -14.03 -37.81 -25.58
C PRO A 180 -14.45 -37.97 -24.13
N PHE A 181 -13.53 -38.43 -23.29
CA PHE A 181 -13.71 -38.35 -21.85
C PHE A 181 -13.68 -36.88 -21.43
N THR A 182 -14.85 -36.29 -21.20
CA THR A 182 -14.97 -34.95 -20.59
C THR A 182 -14.71 -35.09 -19.08
N SER A 183 -13.47 -35.37 -18.67
CA SER A 183 -13.09 -34.97 -17.32
C SER A 183 -13.05 -33.45 -17.29
N SER A 184 -13.83 -32.85 -16.40
CA SER A 184 -13.52 -31.53 -15.88
C SER A 184 -12.11 -31.62 -15.31
N ILE A 185 -11.11 -31.22 -16.11
CA ILE A 185 -9.76 -30.98 -15.62
C ILE A 185 -9.94 -30.07 -14.42
N THR A 186 -9.44 -30.49 -13.26
CA THR A 186 -9.40 -29.69 -12.03
C THR A 186 -9.07 -28.25 -12.39
N ASP A 187 -9.97 -27.35 -12.01
CA ASP A 187 -10.05 -25.98 -12.47
C ASP A 187 -8.66 -25.31 -12.56
N PRO A 188 -8.06 -25.14 -13.76
CA PRO A 188 -6.71 -24.56 -13.91
C PRO A 188 -6.66 -23.11 -13.37
N TYR A 189 -7.82 -22.53 -13.13
CA TYR A 189 -8.09 -21.21 -12.56
C TYR A 189 -7.98 -21.12 -11.03
N SER A 190 -7.68 -22.23 -10.33
CA SER A 190 -7.54 -22.28 -8.87
C SER A 190 -6.12 -22.06 -8.34
N VAL A 191 -5.15 -21.83 -9.23
CA VAL A 191 -3.72 -21.69 -8.89
C VAL A 191 -3.26 -20.25 -9.14
N ALA A 192 -2.68 -19.61 -8.14
CA ALA A 192 -2.01 -18.31 -8.26
C ALA A 192 -0.49 -18.49 -8.19
N LYS A 193 0.20 -17.99 -9.22
CA LYS A 193 1.67 -17.98 -9.30
C LYS A 193 2.28 -16.64 -8.89
N PHE A 194 1.47 -15.59 -8.94
CA PHE A 194 1.82 -14.21 -8.60
C PHE A 194 0.69 -13.63 -7.76
N ASP A 195 0.93 -12.50 -7.09
CA ASP A 195 -0.09 -11.84 -6.28
C ASP A 195 -1.33 -11.51 -7.12
N LEU A 196 -1.11 -10.88 -8.28
CA LEU A 196 -2.16 -10.49 -9.22
C LEU A 196 -1.70 -10.70 -10.66
N SER A 197 -2.45 -11.48 -11.43
CA SER A 197 -2.20 -11.70 -12.86
C SER A 197 -3.41 -11.28 -13.69
N CYS A 198 -3.17 -10.77 -14.90
CA CYS A 198 -4.21 -10.46 -15.86
C CYS A 198 -3.88 -11.10 -17.22
N SER A 199 -4.85 -11.76 -17.84
CA SER A 199 -4.67 -12.36 -19.17
C SER A 199 -5.81 -12.01 -20.11
N PHE A 200 -5.49 -11.78 -21.39
CA PHE A 200 -6.48 -11.64 -22.46
C PHE A 200 -6.53 -12.94 -23.25
N HIS A 201 -7.70 -13.55 -23.34
CA HIS A 201 -7.96 -14.74 -24.12
C HIS A 201 -8.70 -14.32 -25.40
N TYR A 202 -8.00 -14.29 -26.52
CA TYR A 202 -8.56 -13.90 -27.81
C TYR A 202 -8.98 -15.13 -28.61
N ASN A 203 -10.28 -15.22 -28.92
CA ASN A 203 -10.79 -16.23 -29.84
C ASN A 203 -10.80 -15.66 -31.26
N THR A 204 -9.97 -16.21 -32.14
CA THR A 204 -9.81 -15.73 -33.52
C THR A 204 -11.03 -16.00 -34.40
N GLN A 205 -11.83 -17.02 -34.09
CA GLN A 205 -13.01 -17.41 -34.88
C GLN A 205 -14.21 -16.49 -34.59
N THR A 206 -14.51 -16.30 -33.31
CA THR A 206 -15.64 -15.46 -32.87
C THR A 206 -15.27 -13.98 -32.75
N ARG A 207 -13.96 -13.65 -32.82
CA ARG A 207 -13.40 -12.33 -32.52
C ARG A 207 -13.77 -11.82 -31.13
N SER A 208 -14.03 -12.71 -30.18
CA SER A 208 -14.33 -12.34 -28.80
C SER A 208 -13.05 -12.30 -27.97
N ILE A 209 -12.99 -11.35 -27.03
CA ILE A 209 -11.92 -11.27 -26.03
C ILE A 209 -12.54 -11.53 -24.65
N ILE A 210 -12.00 -12.51 -23.95
CA ILE A 210 -12.28 -12.75 -22.52
C ILE A 210 -11.08 -12.23 -21.75
N VAL A 211 -11.31 -11.38 -20.75
CA VAL A 211 -10.27 -10.96 -19.80
C VAL A 211 -10.41 -11.82 -18.56
N ALA A 212 -9.29 -12.37 -18.10
CA ALA A 212 -9.21 -13.10 -16.84
C ALA A 212 -8.29 -12.35 -15.88
N MET A 213 -8.69 -12.28 -14.61
CA MET A 213 -7.87 -11.74 -13.52
C MET A 213 -7.77 -12.78 -12.42
N ASN A 214 -6.54 -13.15 -12.08
CA ASN A 214 -6.22 -14.14 -11.07
C ASN A 214 -5.52 -13.45 -9.89
N GLY A 215 -6.05 -13.64 -8.68
CA GLY A 215 -5.46 -13.16 -7.45
C GLY A 215 -5.11 -14.29 -6.50
N ALA A 216 -3.99 -14.17 -5.78
CA ALA A 216 -3.63 -15.12 -4.73
C ALA A 216 -4.63 -15.04 -3.57
N SER A 217 -5.30 -16.15 -3.25
CA SER A 217 -6.35 -16.20 -2.22
C SER A 217 -5.83 -16.00 -0.79
N ASP A 218 -4.51 -15.99 -0.61
CA ASP A 218 -3.90 -15.62 0.68
C ASP A 218 -3.81 -14.10 0.86
N LEU A 219 -3.96 -13.33 -0.22
CA LEU A 219 -3.87 -11.87 -0.25
C LEU A 219 -5.21 -11.21 -0.58
N PHE A 220 -6.03 -11.89 -1.38
CA PHE A 220 -7.29 -11.36 -1.91
C PHE A 220 -8.49 -12.25 -1.58
N GLU A 221 -9.58 -11.60 -1.19
CA GLU A 221 -10.91 -12.15 -1.21
C GLU A 221 -11.43 -12.18 -2.67
N THR A 222 -12.33 -13.13 -2.95
CA THR A 222 -12.92 -13.27 -4.29
C THR A 222 -13.65 -12.00 -4.74
N SER A 223 -14.39 -11.35 -3.84
CA SER A 223 -15.10 -10.09 -4.06
C SER A 223 -14.16 -8.97 -4.51
N THR A 224 -12.93 -8.93 -3.99
CA THR A 224 -11.93 -7.94 -4.37
C THR A 224 -11.44 -8.16 -5.79
N ILE A 225 -11.21 -9.41 -6.22
CA ILE A 225 -10.83 -9.71 -7.60
C ILE A 225 -11.97 -9.40 -8.58
N GLU A 226 -13.22 -9.67 -8.19
CA GLU A 226 -14.42 -9.26 -8.96
C GLU A 226 -14.48 -7.74 -9.12
N LEU A 227 -14.19 -6.98 -8.06
CA LEU A 227 -14.16 -5.53 -8.12
C LEU A 227 -13.02 -5.02 -9.01
N LEU A 228 -11.82 -5.57 -8.87
CA LEU A 228 -10.64 -5.17 -9.65
C LEU A 228 -10.83 -5.43 -11.15
N ILE A 229 -11.44 -6.55 -11.54
CA ILE A 229 -11.65 -6.85 -12.97
C ILE A 229 -12.71 -5.93 -13.60
N HIS A 230 -13.77 -5.56 -12.87
CA HIS A 230 -14.75 -4.57 -13.36
C HIS A 230 -14.15 -3.17 -13.46
N ARG A 231 -13.26 -2.80 -12.55
CA ARG A 231 -12.52 -1.53 -12.63
C ARG A 231 -11.55 -1.52 -13.80
N PHE A 232 -10.90 -2.66 -14.06
CA PHE A 232 -10.05 -2.84 -15.23
C PHE A 232 -10.86 -2.70 -16.53
N GLU A 233 -12.03 -3.31 -16.62
CA GLU A 233 -12.95 -3.18 -17.77
C GLU A 233 -13.36 -1.72 -18.01
N CYS A 234 -13.81 -1.04 -16.95
CA CYS A 234 -14.22 0.36 -17.03
C CYS A 234 -13.05 1.27 -17.42
N LEU A 235 -11.84 0.98 -16.94
CA LEU A 235 -10.64 1.70 -17.35
C LEU A 235 -10.30 1.43 -18.81
N LEU A 236 -10.33 0.17 -19.26
CA LEU A 236 -10.04 -0.23 -20.63
C LEU A 236 -10.97 0.49 -21.61
N ASP A 237 -12.27 0.52 -21.32
CA ASP A 237 -13.26 1.25 -22.12
C ASP A 237 -12.91 2.75 -22.25
N GLN A 238 -12.63 3.41 -21.12
CA GLN A 238 -12.23 4.82 -21.13
C GLN A 238 -10.94 5.06 -21.93
N LEU A 239 -9.92 4.22 -21.74
CA LEU A 239 -8.62 4.35 -22.39
C LEU A 239 -8.71 4.17 -23.91
N VAL A 240 -9.53 3.23 -24.37
CA VAL A 240 -9.73 2.98 -25.81
C VAL A 240 -10.50 4.14 -26.45
N ILE A 241 -11.54 4.64 -25.79
CA ILE A 241 -12.40 5.71 -26.34
C ILE A 241 -11.72 7.09 -26.30
N LYS A 242 -10.95 7.42 -25.24
CA LYS A 242 -10.32 8.75 -25.03
C LYS A 242 -8.81 8.73 -25.20
N SER A 243 -8.29 7.75 -25.94
CA SER A 243 -6.88 7.37 -26.01
C SER A 243 -5.90 8.51 -26.33
N SER A 244 -6.30 9.47 -27.17
CA SER A 244 -5.41 10.48 -27.77
C SER A 244 -5.46 11.86 -27.11
N SER A 245 -6.45 12.14 -26.27
CA SER A 245 -6.72 13.51 -25.77
C SER A 245 -6.65 13.64 -24.25
N THR A 246 -6.77 12.54 -23.50
CA THR A 246 -6.79 12.55 -22.04
C THR A 246 -5.48 11.99 -21.47
N PRO A 247 -4.81 12.71 -20.55
CA PRO A 247 -3.66 12.19 -19.82
C PRO A 247 -3.99 10.96 -18.96
N VAL A 248 -3.04 10.02 -18.85
CA VAL A 248 -3.25 8.76 -18.10
C VAL A 248 -3.62 8.98 -16.62
N CYS A 249 -3.15 10.07 -16.00
CA CYS A 249 -3.50 10.39 -14.62
C CYS A 249 -4.97 10.80 -14.41
N GLU A 250 -5.65 11.29 -15.43
CA GLU A 250 -7.03 11.80 -15.35
C GLU A 250 -8.10 10.71 -15.47
N PHE A 251 -7.71 9.50 -15.86
CA PHE A 251 -8.65 8.37 -15.91
C PHE A 251 -9.07 7.93 -14.50
N SER A 252 -10.31 7.47 -14.41
CA SER A 252 -10.96 7.11 -13.14
C SER A 252 -11.14 5.59 -13.03
N LEU A 253 -10.81 5.04 -11.87
CA LEU A 253 -11.13 3.65 -11.51
C LEU A 253 -12.51 3.50 -10.85
N LEU A 254 -13.22 4.59 -10.54
CA LEU A 254 -14.55 4.53 -9.94
C LEU A 254 -15.53 3.83 -10.88
N LEU A 255 -16.22 2.82 -10.36
CA LEU A 255 -17.36 2.21 -11.01
C LEU A 255 -18.57 3.18 -10.97
N PRO A 256 -19.57 2.99 -11.86
CA PRO A 256 -20.72 3.89 -11.93
C PRO A 256 -21.46 4.06 -10.59
N HIS A 257 -21.69 2.97 -9.85
CA HIS A 257 -22.35 3.01 -8.55
C HIS A 257 -21.47 3.65 -7.45
N GLU A 258 -20.14 3.50 -7.54
CA GLU A 258 -19.21 4.15 -6.61
C GLU A 258 -19.18 5.66 -6.84
N ARG A 259 -19.30 6.11 -8.10
CA ARG A 259 -19.40 7.53 -8.41
C ARG A 259 -20.62 8.17 -7.75
N GLU A 260 -21.77 7.50 -7.76
CA GLU A 260 -22.96 7.98 -7.05
C GLU A 260 -22.73 8.06 -5.53
N LEU A 261 -22.08 7.05 -4.94
CA LEU A 261 -21.72 7.08 -3.52
C LEU A 261 -20.78 8.24 -3.18
N VAL A 262 -19.75 8.46 -3.99
CA VAL A 262 -18.81 9.56 -3.76
C VAL A 262 -19.47 10.92 -4.01
N ASP A 263 -20.37 11.04 -4.98
CA ASP A 263 -21.11 12.29 -5.23
C ASP A 263 -22.07 12.64 -4.09
N GLN A 264 -22.74 11.65 -3.50
CA GLN A 264 -23.54 11.83 -2.28
C GLN A 264 -22.68 12.25 -1.09
N PHE A 265 -21.47 11.68 -0.97
CA PHE A 265 -20.51 12.04 0.08
C PHE A 265 -19.95 13.45 -0.09
N ASN A 266 -19.70 13.85 -1.33
CA ASN A 266 -19.03 15.09 -1.72
C ASN A 266 -19.79 16.38 -1.38
N SER A 267 -21.07 16.27 -1.06
CA SER A 267 -21.94 17.40 -0.74
C SER A 267 -22.61 17.15 0.61
N GLY A 268 -22.47 18.09 1.54
CA GLY A 268 -23.37 18.14 2.70
C GLY A 268 -24.79 18.40 2.24
N ASP A 269 -25.75 18.07 3.09
CA ASP A 269 -27.16 18.37 2.83
C ASP A 269 -27.35 19.84 2.46
N GLU A 270 -28.38 20.14 1.66
CA GLU A 270 -28.76 21.54 1.44
C GLU A 270 -28.99 22.23 2.78
N LEU A 271 -28.63 23.51 2.85
CA LEU A 271 -28.88 24.32 4.03
C LEU A 271 -30.38 24.32 4.35
N LEU A 272 -30.75 23.56 5.38
CA LEU A 272 -32.12 23.49 5.89
C LEU A 272 -32.59 24.82 6.53
N PHE A 273 -31.65 25.76 6.72
CA PHE A 273 -31.94 27.10 7.19
C PHE A 273 -31.53 28.08 6.10
N PRO A 274 -32.36 29.07 5.74
CA PRO A 274 -31.87 30.19 4.97
C PRO A 274 -30.64 30.73 5.71
N LEU A 275 -29.58 31.10 4.99
CA LEU A 275 -28.54 31.95 5.55
C LEU A 275 -29.27 33.12 6.21
N ASN A 276 -29.42 33.09 7.53
CA ASN A 276 -30.10 34.15 8.25
C ASN A 276 -29.32 35.41 7.91
N ILE A 277 -29.96 36.33 7.20
CA ILE A 277 -29.34 37.51 6.58
C ILE A 277 -28.72 38.42 7.65
N LEU A 278 -29.16 38.26 8.91
CA LEU A 278 -28.71 39.04 10.05
C LEU A 278 -27.36 38.51 10.59
N PRO A 279 -26.36 39.38 10.80
CA PRO A 279 -25.13 39.06 11.53
C PRO A 279 -25.39 38.44 12.92
N ILE A 280 -24.43 37.66 13.46
CA ILE A 280 -24.57 36.98 14.76
C ILE A 280 -24.99 37.93 15.89
N HIS A 281 -24.44 39.16 15.91
CA HIS A 281 -24.77 40.15 16.94
C HIS A 281 -26.24 40.61 16.87
N GLU A 282 -26.82 40.72 15.68
CA GLU A 282 -28.24 41.05 15.52
C GLU A 282 -29.14 39.87 15.90
N GLN A 283 -28.74 38.64 15.56
CA GLN A 283 -29.47 37.44 16.00
C GLN A 283 -29.49 37.34 17.53
N PHE A 284 -28.36 37.62 18.18
CA PHE A 284 -28.27 37.69 19.63
C PHE A 284 -29.16 38.82 20.19
N ALA A 285 -29.12 40.01 19.60
CA ALA A 285 -29.95 41.14 20.02
C ALA A 285 -31.45 40.84 19.92
N CYS A 286 -31.91 40.22 18.83
CA CYS A 286 -33.31 39.78 18.68
C CYS A 286 -33.72 38.83 19.81
N ARG A 287 -32.89 37.81 20.10
CA ARG A 287 -33.15 36.88 21.22
C ARG A 287 -33.17 37.58 22.57
N ALA A 288 -32.31 38.58 22.76
CA ALA A 288 -32.25 39.32 24.00
C ALA A 288 -33.49 40.19 24.23
N VAL A 289 -34.06 40.75 23.17
CA VAL A 289 -35.34 41.50 23.22
C VAL A 289 -36.52 40.57 23.46
N GLU A 290 -36.53 39.38 22.87
CA GLU A 290 -37.60 38.38 23.08
C GLU A 290 -37.62 37.80 24.50
N HIS A 291 -36.44 37.62 25.10
CA HIS A 291 -36.28 36.93 26.38
C HIS A 291 -35.40 37.69 27.39
N PRO A 292 -35.74 38.95 27.72
CA PRO A 292 -34.83 39.86 28.42
C PRO A 292 -34.43 39.39 29.82
N GLN A 293 -35.33 38.69 30.52
CA GLN A 293 -35.12 38.24 31.91
C GLN A 293 -34.55 36.82 32.02
N LYS A 294 -34.28 36.14 30.89
CA LYS A 294 -33.76 34.77 30.92
C LYS A 294 -32.25 34.82 31.18
N VAL A 295 -31.77 34.07 32.17
CA VAL A 295 -30.34 33.91 32.46
C VAL A 295 -29.65 33.22 31.28
N VAL A 296 -28.54 33.80 30.81
CA VAL A 296 -27.78 33.34 29.63
C VAL A 296 -26.31 33.04 29.92
N LEU A 297 -25.72 33.72 30.90
CA LEU A 297 -24.34 33.49 31.35
C LEU A 297 -24.36 33.27 32.86
N VAL A 298 -23.67 32.23 33.33
CA VAL A 298 -23.44 31.99 34.75
C VAL A 298 -21.95 31.74 34.93
N LEU A 299 -21.33 32.46 35.84
CA LEU A 299 -19.94 32.27 36.24
C LEU A 299 -19.90 32.34 37.77
N ASP A 300 -19.58 31.21 38.40
CA ASP A 300 -19.68 31.05 39.86
C ASP A 300 -21.06 31.47 40.40
N ASP A 301 -21.12 32.40 41.35
CA ASP A 301 -22.35 32.93 41.95
C ASP A 301 -22.97 34.10 41.16
N GLN A 302 -22.34 34.50 40.04
CA GLN A 302 -22.83 35.59 39.20
C GLN A 302 -23.60 35.06 38.00
N SER A 303 -24.67 35.77 37.65
CA SER A 303 -25.47 35.45 36.47
C SER A 303 -25.84 36.73 35.74
N LEU A 304 -25.84 36.67 34.42
CA LEU A 304 -26.36 37.73 33.56
C LEU A 304 -27.59 37.22 32.81
N THR A 305 -28.62 38.06 32.78
CA THR A 305 -29.75 37.91 31.88
C THR A 305 -29.36 38.34 30.46
N TYR A 306 -30.15 37.94 29.47
CA TYR A 306 -29.98 38.39 28.10
C TYR A 306 -29.93 39.92 27.96
N ALA A 307 -30.79 40.65 28.68
CA ALA A 307 -30.82 42.11 28.62
C ALA A 307 -29.52 42.72 29.19
N GLU A 308 -29.03 42.21 30.32
CA GLU A 308 -27.80 42.68 30.95
C GLU A 308 -26.57 42.36 30.10
N LEU A 309 -26.52 41.18 29.48
CA LEU A 309 -25.42 40.81 28.60
C LEU A 309 -25.39 41.66 27.33
N LEU A 310 -26.56 41.95 26.72
CA LEU A 310 -26.64 42.85 25.56
C LEU A 310 -26.18 44.27 25.91
N GLN A 311 -26.64 44.81 27.05
CA GLN A 311 -26.22 46.13 27.51
C GLN A 311 -24.70 46.19 27.78
N THR A 312 -24.15 45.15 28.42
CA THR A 312 -22.71 45.07 28.70
C THR A 312 -21.91 44.98 27.41
N SER A 313 -22.35 44.18 26.44
CA SER A 313 -21.71 44.08 25.12
C SER A 313 -21.74 45.42 24.37
N GLN A 314 -22.84 46.18 24.46
CA GLN A 314 -22.94 47.51 23.86
C GLN A 314 -21.96 48.49 24.51
N LEU A 315 -21.85 48.49 25.85
CA LEU A 315 -20.90 49.36 26.56
C LEU A 315 -19.45 49.09 26.15
N VAL A 316 -19.08 47.82 25.97
CA VAL A 316 -17.75 47.44 25.48
C VAL A 316 -17.55 47.90 24.04
N ALA A 317 -18.55 47.70 23.16
CA ALA A 317 -18.48 48.16 21.78
C ALA A 317 -18.34 49.68 21.68
N ASP A 318 -19.16 50.43 22.43
CA ASP A 318 -19.09 51.89 22.49
C ASP A 318 -17.73 52.36 23.01
N HIS A 319 -17.16 51.69 24.01
CA HIS A 319 -15.82 52.01 24.51
C HIS A 319 -14.73 51.75 23.45
N LEU A 320 -14.79 50.61 22.75
CA LEU A 320 -13.86 50.28 21.66
C LEU A 320 -13.95 51.30 20.50
N MET A 321 -15.16 51.69 20.11
CA MET A 321 -15.36 52.68 19.06
C MET A 321 -14.94 54.09 19.48
N ASN A 322 -15.26 54.52 20.71
CA ASN A 322 -15.03 55.90 21.13
C ASN A 322 -13.59 56.16 21.62
N GLU A 323 -12.97 55.19 22.31
CA GLU A 323 -11.64 55.38 22.90
C GLU A 323 -10.51 54.86 22.01
N TYR A 324 -10.78 53.82 21.20
CA TYR A 324 -9.78 53.17 20.35
C TYR A 324 -10.09 53.29 18.85
N GLU A 325 -11.15 54.03 18.50
CA GLU A 325 -11.56 54.33 17.12
C GLU A 325 -11.77 53.07 16.24
N VAL A 326 -12.04 51.91 16.85
CA VAL A 326 -12.21 50.62 16.16
C VAL A 326 -13.31 50.70 15.10
N GLN A 327 -12.98 50.35 13.87
CA GLN A 327 -13.88 50.35 12.71
C GLN A 327 -14.23 48.92 12.26
N PRO A 328 -15.34 48.74 11.49
CA PRO A 328 -15.61 47.48 10.81
C PRO A 328 -14.42 47.06 9.92
N GLY A 329 -13.86 45.88 10.19
CA GLY A 329 -12.69 45.34 9.50
C GLY A 329 -11.40 45.36 10.33
N ASP A 330 -11.37 46.09 11.44
CA ASP A 330 -10.24 46.09 12.37
C ASP A 330 -10.19 44.80 13.20
N ILE A 331 -8.97 44.38 13.56
CA ILE A 331 -8.72 43.19 14.37
C ILE A 331 -8.56 43.61 15.83
N VAL A 332 -9.47 43.15 16.70
CA VAL A 332 -9.38 43.34 18.14
C VAL A 332 -8.73 42.12 18.77
N GLY A 333 -7.55 42.30 19.37
CA GLY A 333 -6.84 41.21 20.05
C GLY A 333 -7.47 40.89 21.41
N GLU A 334 -7.89 39.63 21.62
CA GLU A 334 -8.43 39.15 22.89
C GLU A 334 -7.40 38.24 23.59
N GLN A 335 -7.04 38.55 24.84
CA GLN A 335 -6.19 37.68 25.66
C GLN A 335 -7.06 36.82 26.57
N LEU A 336 -7.39 35.61 26.14
CA LEU A 336 -8.07 34.62 26.97
C LEU A 336 -7.10 34.07 28.05
N LEU A 337 -7.54 34.09 29.32
CA LEU A 337 -6.77 33.55 30.44
C LEU A 337 -6.93 32.02 30.52
N GLY A 338 -5.83 31.27 30.43
CA GLY A 338 -5.80 29.79 30.40
C GLY A 338 -6.35 29.05 31.63
N LYS A 339 -6.84 29.77 32.65
CA LYS A 339 -7.55 29.21 33.80
C LYS A 339 -8.97 28.75 33.43
N ILE A 340 -9.65 29.50 32.56
CA ILE A 340 -11.05 29.26 32.14
C ILE A 340 -11.20 27.93 31.35
N VAL A 341 -10.14 27.51 30.64
CA VAL A 341 -10.12 26.25 29.87
C VAL A 341 -9.97 25.02 30.79
N LYS A 342 -9.35 25.17 31.97
CA LYS A 342 -9.13 24.05 32.90
C LYS A 342 -10.38 23.65 33.68
N ASP A 343 -11.29 24.60 33.91
CA ASP A 343 -12.50 24.37 34.71
C ASP A 343 -13.62 23.67 33.90
N PHE A 344 -13.55 23.72 32.56
CA PHE A 344 -14.53 23.12 31.65
C PHE A 344 -14.54 21.57 31.67
N PHE A 345 -13.43 20.92 32.04
CA PHE A 345 -13.32 19.45 32.02
C PHE A 345 -13.94 18.74 33.24
N ASN A 346 -14.40 19.47 34.27
CA ASN A 346 -14.90 18.87 35.51
C ASN A 346 -16.42 18.61 35.53
N TYR A 347 -17.16 18.91 34.47
CA TYR A 347 -18.64 18.99 34.50
C TYR A 347 -19.42 18.01 33.60
N LEU A 348 -18.82 16.97 33.04
CA LEU A 348 -19.56 16.02 32.19
C LEU A 348 -20.27 14.93 33.01
N SER A 349 -21.60 14.85 32.90
CA SER A 349 -22.50 13.92 33.60
C SER A 349 -22.80 12.64 32.80
N GLU A 350 -23.34 11.60 33.47
CA GLU A 350 -23.51 10.24 32.94
C GLU A 350 -24.64 10.04 31.90
N SER A 351 -25.05 11.07 31.16
CA SER A 351 -26.04 10.96 30.08
C SER A 351 -25.64 11.80 28.87
N CYS A 352 -24.44 11.55 28.35
CA CYS A 352 -23.89 12.25 27.19
C CYS A 352 -23.92 11.40 25.92
N SER A 353 -24.37 11.98 24.81
CA SER A 353 -24.10 11.49 23.47
C SER A 353 -22.75 12.00 23.00
N VAL A 354 -21.92 11.15 22.40
CA VAL A 354 -20.60 11.53 21.87
C VAL A 354 -20.71 11.75 20.37
N ILE A 355 -20.26 12.93 19.92
CA ILE A 355 -20.15 13.27 18.50
C ILE A 355 -18.67 13.48 18.22
N ASN A 356 -18.12 12.69 17.31
CA ASN A 356 -16.79 12.95 16.77
C ASN A 356 -16.91 14.09 15.76
N ILE A 357 -16.10 15.14 15.92
CA ILE A 357 -16.11 16.33 15.08
C ILE A 357 -14.71 16.48 14.49
N TYR A 358 -14.67 16.73 13.19
CA TYR A 358 -13.43 17.02 12.49
C TYR A 358 -13.55 18.36 11.75
N ALA A 359 -12.59 19.25 12.00
CA ALA A 359 -12.27 20.36 11.11
C ALA A 359 -10.89 20.94 11.46
N PRO A 360 -10.15 21.42 10.46
CA PRO A 360 -9.09 22.39 10.69
C PRO A 360 -9.70 23.76 11.06
N ALA A 361 -8.91 24.65 11.66
CA ALA A 361 -9.38 25.97 12.11
C ALA A 361 -9.87 26.85 10.93
N GLU A 362 -9.24 26.67 9.78
CA GLU A 362 -9.54 27.27 8.48
C GLU A 362 -10.93 26.90 7.94
N CYS A 363 -11.61 25.96 8.60
CA CYS A 363 -12.97 25.52 8.30
C CYS A 363 -13.96 25.86 9.42
N THR A 364 -13.67 26.81 10.31
CA THR A 364 -14.61 27.28 11.35
C THR A 364 -15.10 26.15 12.28
N ILE A 365 -14.19 25.60 13.09
CA ILE A 365 -14.42 24.67 14.22
C ILE A 365 -14.90 23.25 13.82
N SER A 366 -15.94 23.12 13.00
CA SER A 366 -16.59 21.83 12.70
C SER A 366 -16.94 21.71 11.22
N ALA A 367 -16.41 20.72 10.51
CA ALA A 367 -16.69 20.50 9.08
C ALA A 367 -17.41 19.19 8.82
N LEU A 368 -16.96 18.14 9.51
CA LEU A 368 -17.54 16.81 9.48
C LEU A 368 -18.00 16.42 10.88
N CYS A 369 -19.07 15.64 10.96
CA CYS A 369 -19.51 15.04 12.20
C CYS A 369 -19.90 13.57 12.03
N TYR A 370 -19.52 12.75 13.01
CA TYR A 370 -19.97 11.37 13.16
C TYR A 370 -20.58 11.19 14.54
N LYS A 371 -21.84 10.76 14.59
CA LYS A 371 -22.52 10.44 15.85
C LYS A 371 -22.13 9.03 16.27
N ILE A 372 -21.42 8.90 17.39
CA ILE A 372 -21.12 7.58 17.96
C ILE A 372 -22.40 7.05 18.61
N GLY A 373 -22.75 5.79 18.31
CA GLY A 373 -23.90 5.11 18.91
C GLY A 373 -23.81 5.08 20.44
N GLY A 374 -24.96 4.93 21.13
CA GLY A 374 -24.98 4.80 22.59
C GLY A 374 -24.20 3.57 23.09
N LYS A 375 -24.05 3.43 24.42
CA LYS A 375 -23.23 2.39 25.11
C LYS A 375 -23.46 0.93 24.66
N GLU A 376 -24.54 0.64 23.94
CA GLU A 376 -24.89 -0.71 23.43
C GLU A 376 -24.31 -1.03 22.05
N HIS A 377 -23.68 -0.07 21.35
CA HIS A 377 -23.03 -0.31 20.06
C HIS A 377 -21.53 -0.49 20.26
N GLU A 378 -20.95 -1.51 19.62
CA GLU A 378 -19.49 -1.64 19.54
C GLU A 378 -18.91 -0.38 18.89
N ILE A 379 -17.98 0.27 19.58
CA ILE A 379 -17.26 1.42 19.05
C ILE A 379 -16.18 0.87 18.13
N PRO A 380 -16.17 1.21 16.83
CA PRO A 380 -15.13 0.74 15.92
C PRO A 380 -13.77 1.30 16.34
N ASP A 381 -12.72 0.49 16.23
CA ASP A 381 -11.32 0.86 16.53
C ASP A 381 -10.91 2.18 15.86
N ASN A 382 -11.37 2.39 14.62
CA ASN A 382 -11.20 3.63 13.87
C ASN A 382 -12.54 4.34 13.73
N VAL A 383 -12.79 5.29 14.63
CA VAL A 383 -14.03 6.09 14.59
C VAL A 383 -14.04 6.96 13.33
N PRO A 384 -15.06 6.85 12.46
CA PRO A 384 -15.18 7.72 11.30
C PRO A 384 -15.22 9.20 11.70
N ILE A 385 -14.69 10.06 10.82
CA ILE A 385 -14.81 11.52 10.98
C ILE A 385 -16.16 12.04 10.45
N GLY A 386 -16.88 11.19 9.74
CA GLY A 386 -18.30 11.37 9.43
C GLY A 386 -18.58 12.10 8.14
N ARG A 387 -19.75 12.75 8.07
CA ARG A 387 -20.26 13.43 6.87
C ARG A 387 -20.21 14.94 7.00
N CYS A 388 -20.20 15.63 5.86
CA CYS A 388 -20.26 17.09 5.79
C CYS A 388 -21.50 17.64 6.47
N LEU A 389 -21.29 18.70 7.25
CA LEU A 389 -22.38 19.55 7.72
C LEU A 389 -23.07 20.25 6.52
N PRO A 390 -24.34 20.66 6.66
CA PRO A 390 -25.08 21.31 5.59
C PRO A 390 -24.36 22.53 5.01
N GLY A 391 -24.41 22.68 3.67
CA GLY A 391 -23.76 23.78 2.95
C GLY A 391 -22.23 23.68 2.82
N ARG A 392 -21.61 22.60 3.34
CA ARG A 392 -20.20 22.28 3.14
C ARG A 392 -20.01 21.27 2.02
N LYS A 393 -18.82 21.26 1.45
CA LYS A 393 -18.37 20.30 0.44
C LYS A 393 -17.11 19.61 0.92
N ILE A 394 -16.93 18.36 0.52
CA ILE A 394 -15.70 17.61 0.74
C ILE A 394 -15.24 16.98 -0.57
N ARG A 395 -13.94 16.88 -0.78
CA ARG A 395 -13.36 16.02 -1.81
C ARG A 395 -12.21 15.24 -1.20
N LEU A 396 -12.14 13.95 -1.51
CA LEU A 396 -10.99 13.12 -1.19
C LEU A 396 -10.24 12.84 -2.48
N LEU A 397 -9.06 13.45 -2.64
CA LEU A 397 -8.34 13.45 -3.91
C LEU A 397 -6.97 12.79 -3.81
N ASP A 398 -6.60 12.01 -4.82
CA ASP A 398 -5.25 11.50 -4.98
C ASP A 398 -4.26 12.63 -5.31
N LYS A 399 -2.98 12.30 -5.41
CA LYS A 399 -1.92 13.29 -5.73
C LYS A 399 -2.06 13.93 -7.13
N TYR A 400 -2.89 13.35 -8.01
CA TYR A 400 -3.22 13.87 -9.34
C TYR A 400 -4.60 14.54 -9.39
N ARG A 401 -5.18 14.84 -8.21
CA ARG A 401 -6.48 15.47 -8.03
C ARG A 401 -7.67 14.67 -8.58
N GLN A 402 -7.53 13.35 -8.68
CA GLN A 402 -8.65 12.46 -9.01
C GLN A 402 -9.32 11.93 -7.75
N GLN A 403 -10.61 11.62 -7.85
CA GLN A 403 -11.32 11.06 -6.70
C GLN A 403 -10.75 9.68 -6.33
N VAL A 404 -10.57 9.49 -5.02
CA VAL A 404 -10.14 8.21 -4.46
C VAL A 404 -11.29 7.22 -4.46
N ILE A 405 -10.95 5.97 -4.72
CA ILE A 405 -11.88 4.85 -4.77
C ILE A 405 -12.35 4.45 -3.36
N PRO A 406 -13.62 4.07 -3.15
CA PRO A 406 -14.16 3.72 -1.84
C PRO A 406 -13.88 2.25 -1.49
N ASP A 407 -12.61 1.86 -1.43
CA ASP A 407 -12.15 0.49 -1.13
C ASP A 407 -11.72 0.29 0.34
N GLY A 408 -11.81 1.34 1.16
CA GLY A 408 -11.36 1.36 2.55
C GLY A 408 -9.84 1.41 2.75
N ARG A 409 -9.05 1.45 1.68
CA ARG A 409 -7.59 1.27 1.70
C ARG A 409 -6.87 2.42 1.02
N SER A 410 -7.32 2.80 -0.16
CA SER A 410 -6.78 3.90 -0.95
C SER A 410 -6.94 5.21 -0.20
N THR A 411 -5.84 5.96 -0.11
CA THR A 411 -5.80 7.23 0.60
C THR A 411 -5.75 8.42 -0.35
N GLY A 412 -6.41 9.50 0.05
CA GLY A 412 -6.37 10.79 -0.61
C GLY A 412 -6.25 11.93 0.38
N GLU A 413 -5.88 13.09 -0.11
CA GLU A 413 -5.91 14.33 0.64
C GLU A 413 -7.35 14.85 0.77
N ILE A 414 -7.70 15.29 1.97
CA ILE A 414 -9.01 15.88 2.27
C ILE A 414 -9.00 17.35 1.82
N TYR A 415 -9.99 17.72 1.02
CA TYR A 415 -10.27 19.10 0.63
C TYR A 415 -11.65 19.48 1.15
N LEU A 416 -11.76 20.64 1.79
CA LEU A 416 -13.02 21.14 2.34
C LEU A 416 -13.44 22.42 1.61
N GLY A 417 -14.69 22.50 1.18
CA GLY A 417 -15.25 23.62 0.44
C GLY A 417 -16.61 24.04 0.97
N GLY A 418 -17.20 25.07 0.36
CA GLY A 418 -18.52 25.59 0.74
C GLY A 418 -18.48 26.58 1.91
N ILE A 419 -19.56 26.67 2.67
CA ILE A 419 -19.70 27.66 3.75
C ILE A 419 -18.77 27.31 4.93
N GLY A 420 -18.13 28.33 5.51
CA GLY A 420 -17.28 28.18 6.69
C GLY A 420 -15.80 27.97 6.37
N ILE A 421 -15.43 27.96 5.08
CA ILE A 421 -14.03 28.12 4.67
C ILE A 421 -13.62 29.57 4.94
N PHE A 422 -12.49 29.73 5.63
CA PHE A 422 -11.90 31.03 5.92
C PHE A 422 -11.57 31.83 4.65
N THR A 423 -11.37 33.14 4.80
CA THR A 423 -10.99 34.03 3.70
C THR A 423 -9.48 34.01 3.39
N GLY A 424 -8.70 33.34 4.22
CA GLY A 424 -7.24 33.23 4.12
C GLY A 424 -6.54 33.61 5.42
N TYR A 425 -5.26 33.25 5.51
CA TYR A 425 -4.34 33.70 6.52
C TYR A 425 -4.07 35.20 6.36
N PHE A 426 -4.07 35.90 7.50
CA PHE A 426 -3.82 37.34 7.55
C PHE A 426 -2.42 37.68 7.03
N ASN A 427 -2.37 38.60 6.06
CA ASN A 427 -1.15 39.13 5.45
C ASN A 427 -0.16 38.06 4.92
N ASN A 428 -0.68 36.91 4.47
CA ASN A 428 0.13 35.81 3.94
C ASN A 428 -0.40 35.30 2.58
N PRO A 429 -0.22 36.08 1.50
CA PRO A 429 -0.80 35.77 0.19
C PRO A 429 -0.21 34.51 -0.45
N GLU A 430 1.07 34.20 -0.19
CA GLU A 430 1.74 33.02 -0.75
C GLU A 430 1.14 31.73 -0.18
N GLU A 431 0.98 31.64 1.15
CA GLU A 431 0.33 30.49 1.76
C GLU A 431 -1.15 30.40 1.38
N ASN A 432 -1.86 31.52 1.26
CA ASN A 432 -3.24 31.53 0.79
C ASN A 432 -3.37 30.93 -0.61
N ALA A 433 -2.49 31.29 -1.54
CA ALA A 433 -2.48 30.71 -2.89
C ALA A 433 -2.16 29.20 -2.88
N ARG A 434 -1.40 28.72 -1.89
CA ARG A 434 -1.04 27.31 -1.72
C ARG A 434 -2.20 26.46 -1.19
N VAL A 435 -2.98 26.99 -0.23
CA VAL A 435 -4.00 26.22 0.50
C VAL A 435 -5.43 26.47 0.02
N LEU A 436 -5.74 27.63 -0.55
CA LEU A 436 -7.06 27.95 -1.11
C LEU A 436 -7.05 27.71 -2.63
N VAL A 437 -7.57 26.55 -3.04
CA VAL A 437 -7.55 26.09 -4.43
C VAL A 437 -8.95 26.08 -5.04
N ARG A 438 -9.03 26.11 -6.38
CA ARG A 438 -10.26 25.79 -7.12
C ARG A 438 -10.13 24.42 -7.75
N LEU A 439 -11.14 23.59 -7.56
CA LEU A 439 -11.20 22.22 -8.11
C LEU A 439 -12.04 22.15 -9.40
N SER A 440 -13.05 23.02 -9.50
CA SER A 440 -13.83 23.24 -10.71
C SER A 440 -14.22 24.72 -10.78
N ASP A 441 -14.60 25.20 -11.96
CA ASP A 441 -15.00 26.60 -12.15
C ASP A 441 -16.27 26.97 -11.33
N ASN A 442 -17.08 25.98 -10.98
CA ASN A 442 -18.39 26.18 -10.35
C ASN A 442 -18.43 25.89 -8.84
N ASP A 443 -17.37 25.30 -8.26
CA ASP A 443 -17.44 24.85 -6.86
C ASP A 443 -16.99 25.86 -5.81
N GLY A 444 -16.46 27.01 -6.21
CA GLY A 444 -15.85 27.98 -5.30
C GLY A 444 -14.46 27.55 -4.81
N HIS A 445 -14.00 28.12 -3.71
CA HIS A 445 -12.70 27.79 -3.12
C HIS A 445 -12.81 26.57 -2.19
N PHE A 446 -11.81 25.69 -2.27
CA PHE A 446 -11.55 24.62 -1.33
C PHE A 446 -10.29 24.94 -0.53
N TYR A 447 -10.33 24.63 0.76
CA TYR A 447 -9.16 24.54 1.62
C TYR A 447 -8.54 23.15 1.52
N ARG A 448 -7.25 23.13 1.21
CA ARG A 448 -6.40 21.93 1.17
C ARG A 448 -5.86 21.66 2.58
N THR A 449 -6.32 20.59 3.23
CA THR A 449 -6.07 20.38 4.67
C THR A 449 -4.68 19.82 4.99
N GLY A 450 -4.05 19.11 4.05
CA GLY A 450 -2.85 18.31 4.31
C GLY A 450 -3.11 17.02 5.10
N ASP A 451 -4.38 16.74 5.42
CA ASP A 451 -4.82 15.52 6.08
C ASP A 451 -5.19 14.46 5.04
N LEU A 452 -4.90 13.21 5.36
CA LEU A 452 -5.26 12.06 4.55
C LEU A 452 -6.51 11.40 5.10
N GLY A 453 -7.34 10.90 4.18
CA GLY A 453 -8.49 10.07 4.50
C GLY A 453 -8.62 8.90 3.54
N ARG A 454 -9.49 7.95 3.88
CA ARG A 454 -9.92 6.84 3.02
C ARG A 454 -11.41 6.59 3.21
N ILE A 455 -12.09 6.19 2.14
CA ILE A 455 -13.54 5.93 2.15
C ILE A 455 -13.73 4.42 2.19
N THR A 456 -14.46 3.90 3.16
CA THR A 456 -14.80 2.46 3.24
C THR A 456 -15.78 2.07 2.14
N THR A 457 -15.94 0.76 1.92
CA THR A 457 -16.93 0.19 1.00
C THR A 457 -18.37 0.60 1.35
N GLU A 458 -18.63 0.94 2.62
CA GLU A 458 -19.92 1.44 3.12
C GLU A 458 -20.06 2.97 3.00
N GLY A 459 -19.07 3.66 2.42
CA GLY A 459 -19.07 5.11 2.24
C GLY A 459 -18.74 5.91 3.51
N GLN A 460 -18.06 5.30 4.49
CA GLN A 460 -17.61 6.02 5.69
C GLN A 460 -16.22 6.62 5.48
N LEU A 461 -16.02 7.88 5.88
CA LEU A 461 -14.72 8.52 5.82
C LEU A 461 -13.93 8.28 7.10
N LEU A 462 -12.77 7.64 6.95
CA LEU A 462 -11.79 7.42 8.01
C LEU A 462 -10.63 8.39 7.86
N PHE A 463 -10.13 8.93 8.98
CA PHE A 463 -8.90 9.69 9.00
C PHE A 463 -7.70 8.74 8.88
N ALA A 464 -6.78 9.04 7.96
CA ALA A 464 -5.63 8.20 7.63
C ALA A 464 -4.28 8.84 7.99
N GLY A 465 -4.27 10.05 8.55
CA GLY A 465 -3.04 10.73 9.00
C GLY A 465 -2.82 12.08 8.32
N ARG A 466 -1.57 12.53 8.27
CA ARG A 466 -1.16 13.75 7.55
C ARG A 466 -0.12 13.44 6.51
N ILE A 467 -0.21 14.14 5.38
CA ILE A 467 0.77 14.05 4.28
C ILE A 467 2.18 14.34 4.79
N ASP A 468 2.34 15.35 5.64
CA ASP A 468 3.65 15.78 6.14
C ASP A 468 4.27 14.81 7.17
N PHE A 469 3.50 13.83 7.65
CA PHE A 469 3.97 12.82 8.61
C PHE A 469 4.18 11.44 8.00
N GLN A 470 3.77 11.24 6.74
CA GLN A 470 4.20 10.10 5.97
C GLN A 470 5.67 10.23 5.63
N VAL A 471 6.40 9.13 5.84
CA VAL A 471 7.81 9.07 5.48
C VAL A 471 8.00 8.07 4.37
N LYS A 472 8.85 8.43 3.41
CA LYS A 472 9.43 7.44 2.52
C LYS A 472 10.63 6.83 3.23
N LEU A 473 10.59 5.52 3.44
CA LEU A 473 11.71 4.73 3.94
C LEU A 473 12.08 3.70 2.87
N ARG A 474 13.28 3.80 2.32
CA ARG A 474 13.81 2.90 1.27
C ARG A 474 12.86 2.77 0.07
N GLY A 475 12.23 3.88 -0.31
CA GLY A 475 11.26 3.96 -1.41
C GLY A 475 9.82 3.57 -1.04
N GLN A 476 9.56 3.08 0.17
CA GLN A 476 8.24 2.66 0.63
C GLN A 476 7.57 3.77 1.43
N ARG A 477 6.27 3.99 1.19
CA ARG A 477 5.47 5.01 1.90
C ARG A 477 4.95 4.38 3.19
N ILE A 478 5.39 4.92 4.33
CA ILE A 478 5.03 4.40 5.66
C ILE A 478 4.20 5.43 6.41
N GLU A 479 3.08 4.97 6.96
CA GLU A 479 2.29 5.70 7.95
C GLU A 479 2.88 5.47 9.34
N LEU A 480 3.55 6.47 9.90
CA LEU A 480 4.14 6.35 11.23
C LEU A 480 3.09 6.04 12.30
N GLY A 481 1.86 6.55 12.11
CA GLY A 481 0.72 6.30 13.00
C GLY A 481 0.28 4.84 13.06
N GLU A 482 0.47 4.06 11.99
CA GLU A 482 0.16 2.62 11.99
C GLU A 482 1.06 1.87 12.98
N ILE A 483 2.36 2.17 12.93
CA ILE A 483 3.35 1.61 13.83
C ILE A 483 3.06 2.05 15.28
N GLU A 484 2.70 3.32 15.48
CA GLU A 484 2.31 3.86 16.78
C GLU A 484 1.12 3.08 17.37
N VAL A 485 0.07 2.83 16.58
CA VAL A 485 -1.12 2.08 17.01
C VAL A 485 -0.79 0.63 17.35
N VAL A 486 0.03 -0.04 16.53
CA VAL A 486 0.43 -1.43 16.79
C VAL A 486 1.22 -1.54 18.09
N ILE A 487 2.19 -0.65 18.32
CA ILE A 487 2.97 -0.63 19.58
C ILE A 487 2.05 -0.40 20.79
N MET A 488 1.10 0.53 20.67
CA MET A 488 0.13 0.83 21.74
C MET A 488 -0.76 -0.38 22.11
N ARG A 489 -0.98 -1.33 21.19
CA ARG A 489 -1.81 -2.52 21.42
C ARG A 489 -1.10 -3.64 22.20
N PHE A 490 0.23 -3.63 22.27
CA PHE A 490 0.98 -4.71 22.92
C PHE A 490 0.78 -4.78 24.43
N SER A 491 0.51 -3.64 25.07
CA SER A 491 0.26 -3.59 26.51
C SER A 491 -0.55 -2.37 26.89
N SER A 492 -1.52 -2.56 27.79
CA SER A 492 -2.28 -1.47 28.43
C SER A 492 -1.43 -0.53 29.30
N GLU A 493 -0.18 -0.91 29.57
CA GLU A 493 0.78 -0.09 30.33
C GLU A 493 1.48 0.98 29.48
N ILE A 494 1.43 0.85 28.15
CA ILE A 494 1.94 1.86 27.23
C ILE A 494 0.88 2.96 27.09
N THR A 495 1.24 4.19 27.44
CA THR A 495 0.31 5.32 27.48
C THR A 495 0.37 6.19 26.25
N ASN A 496 1.53 6.29 25.61
CA ASN A 496 1.72 7.01 24.35
C ASN A 496 2.87 6.40 23.55
N CYS A 497 2.77 6.44 22.23
CA CYS A 497 3.85 6.07 21.31
C CYS A 497 3.93 7.09 20.18
N VAL A 498 5.15 7.48 19.81
CA VAL A 498 5.41 8.33 18.64
C VAL A 498 6.57 7.76 17.86
N VAL A 499 6.40 7.57 16.56
CA VAL A 499 7.45 7.08 15.67
C VAL A 499 7.95 8.23 14.80
N VAL A 500 9.25 8.31 14.60
CA VAL A 500 9.91 9.35 13.81
C VAL A 500 10.98 8.71 12.92
N LYS A 501 11.09 9.19 11.67
CA LYS A 501 12.20 8.86 10.78
C LYS A 501 13.40 9.77 11.06
N TYR A 502 14.57 9.18 11.12
CA TYR A 502 15.86 9.87 11.15
C TYR A 502 16.77 9.37 10.05
N ASP A 503 17.62 10.25 9.54
CA ASP A 503 18.69 9.91 8.60
C ASP A 503 20.03 9.96 9.34
N HIS A 504 20.76 8.84 9.37
CA HIS A 504 22.08 8.72 10.02
C HIS A 504 23.01 7.87 9.14
N ASN A 505 24.23 8.34 8.88
CA ASN A 505 25.22 7.65 8.01
C ASN A 505 24.66 7.23 6.63
N ASN A 506 23.85 8.09 5.99
CA ASN A 506 23.15 7.81 4.72
C ASN A 506 22.19 6.60 4.77
N LEU A 507 21.82 6.15 5.98
CA LEU A 507 20.79 5.15 6.21
C LEU A 507 19.60 5.80 6.89
N GLU A 508 18.42 5.40 6.44
CA GLU A 508 17.15 5.85 6.99
C GLU A 508 16.72 4.88 8.12
N HIS A 509 16.39 5.44 9.28
CA HIS A 509 16.03 4.70 10.50
C HIS A 509 14.68 5.15 11.04
N LEU A 510 13.85 4.20 11.44
CA LEU A 510 12.66 4.46 12.24
C LEU A 510 13.01 4.35 13.73
N VAL A 511 12.60 5.34 14.52
CA VAL A 511 12.80 5.39 15.97
C VAL A 511 11.44 5.55 16.65
N ALA A 512 11.11 4.63 17.55
CA ALA A 512 9.89 4.67 18.36
C ALA A 512 10.19 5.21 19.75
N TYR A 513 9.51 6.30 20.12
CA TYR A 513 9.49 6.83 21.48
C TYR A 513 8.26 6.28 22.18
N VAL A 514 8.47 5.64 23.33
CA VAL A 514 7.42 4.90 24.04
C VAL A 514 7.34 5.40 25.47
N GLN A 515 6.16 5.87 25.86
CA GLN A 515 5.85 6.22 27.25
C GLN A 515 5.07 5.06 27.88
N THR A 516 5.53 4.61 29.04
CA THR A 516 4.99 3.43 29.73
C THR A 516 4.93 3.69 31.23
N LYS A 517 3.93 3.11 31.91
CA LYS A 517 3.79 3.18 33.37
C LYS A 517 4.77 2.27 34.11
N ILE A 518 5.31 1.26 33.42
CA ILE A 518 6.26 0.30 33.96
C ILE A 518 7.53 0.23 33.11
N HIS A 519 8.63 -0.25 33.68
CA HIS A 519 9.81 -0.58 32.88
C HIS A 519 9.47 -1.71 31.90
N PHE A 520 9.66 -1.42 30.60
CA PHE A 520 9.38 -2.34 29.52
C PHE A 520 10.68 -2.86 28.90
N ASN A 521 10.76 -4.16 28.59
CA ASN A 521 11.90 -4.69 27.86
C ASN A 521 11.76 -4.37 26.37
N VAL A 522 12.67 -3.55 25.86
CA VAL A 522 12.70 -3.11 24.45
C VAL A 522 12.82 -4.27 23.46
N ASN A 523 13.48 -5.37 23.82
CA ASN A 523 13.62 -6.51 22.92
C ASN A 523 12.27 -7.21 22.68
N ILE A 524 11.42 -7.27 23.70
CA ILE A 524 10.06 -7.81 23.55
C ILE A 524 9.23 -6.95 22.60
N LEU A 525 9.32 -5.62 22.69
CA LEU A 525 8.65 -4.70 21.76
C LEU A 525 9.12 -4.92 20.32
N ARG A 526 10.42 -5.14 20.12
CA ARG A 526 10.99 -5.40 18.79
C ARG A 526 10.51 -6.75 18.22
N ASP A 527 10.53 -7.81 19.02
CA ASP A 527 10.10 -9.13 18.59
C ASP A 527 8.60 -9.13 18.24
N GLN A 528 7.78 -8.48 19.07
CA GLN A 528 6.35 -8.32 18.81
C GLN A 528 6.07 -7.44 17.58
N CYS A 529 6.82 -6.35 17.38
CA CYS A 529 6.76 -5.59 16.14
C CYS A 529 7.11 -6.45 14.94
N THR A 530 8.15 -7.28 15.03
CA THR A 530 8.58 -8.15 13.92
C THR A 530 7.53 -9.19 13.55
N ASN A 531 6.71 -9.60 14.52
CA ASN A 531 5.60 -10.54 14.30
C ASN A 531 4.32 -9.89 13.74
N GLN A 532 4.12 -8.58 13.90
CA GLN A 532 2.88 -7.88 13.51
C GLN A 532 3.06 -6.81 12.43
N LEU A 533 4.29 -6.34 12.21
CA LEU A 533 4.63 -5.31 11.24
C LEU A 533 5.62 -5.86 10.20
N PRO A 534 5.56 -5.38 8.95
CA PRO A 534 6.60 -5.65 7.98
C PRO A 534 7.99 -5.22 8.49
N LEU A 535 9.03 -5.98 8.16
CA LEU A 535 10.42 -5.76 8.61
C LEU A 535 10.95 -4.33 8.40
N TYR A 536 10.46 -3.64 7.36
CA TYR A 536 10.83 -2.25 7.05
C TYR A 536 10.07 -1.21 7.90
N MET A 537 8.94 -1.57 8.50
CA MET A 537 8.17 -0.75 9.44
C MET A 537 8.62 -0.94 10.89
N VAL A 538 9.35 -2.02 11.19
CA VAL A 538 9.88 -2.27 12.53
C VAL A 538 10.89 -1.17 12.90
N PRO A 539 10.67 -0.41 14.01
CA PRO A 539 11.62 0.58 14.48
C PRO A 539 13.01 -0.03 14.73
N SER A 540 14.04 0.63 14.22
CA SER A 540 15.44 0.25 14.45
C SER A 540 15.83 0.47 15.92
N LEU A 541 15.23 1.47 16.56
CA LEU A 541 15.49 1.85 17.95
C LEU A 541 14.18 2.14 18.68
N PHE A 542 14.11 1.74 19.95
CA PHE A 542 13.03 2.12 20.86
C PHE A 542 13.63 2.90 22.02
N ILE A 543 13.05 4.06 22.32
CA ILE A 543 13.48 4.96 23.40
C ILE A 543 12.33 5.08 24.37
N LEU A 544 12.55 4.63 25.61
CA LEU A 544 11.59 4.85 26.69
C LEU A 544 11.70 6.31 27.15
N ILE A 545 10.57 7.01 27.22
CA ILE A 545 10.51 8.40 27.68
C ILE A 545 9.48 8.53 28.79
N ASP A 546 9.84 9.28 29.85
CA ASP A 546 8.95 9.47 30.99
C ASP A 546 7.77 10.40 30.65
N GLN A 547 8.01 11.42 29.80
CA GLN A 547 7.00 12.39 29.38
C GLN A 547 7.30 12.94 27.99
N PHE A 548 6.27 13.01 27.14
CA PHE A 548 6.39 13.65 25.83
C PHE A 548 6.48 15.18 25.96
N PRO A 549 7.38 15.85 25.20
CA PRO A 549 7.37 17.30 25.09
C PRO A 549 6.07 17.75 24.42
N LEU A 550 5.45 18.79 24.97
CA LEU A 550 4.20 19.34 24.45
C LEU A 550 4.45 20.77 23.92
N ASN A 551 3.79 21.11 22.83
CA ASN A 551 3.75 22.48 22.32
C ASN A 551 2.80 23.36 23.16
N PRO A 552 2.77 24.69 22.95
CA PRO A 552 1.89 25.60 23.70
C PRO A 552 0.39 25.26 23.63
N ASN A 553 -0.04 24.48 22.64
CA ASN A 553 -1.43 24.02 22.45
C ASN A 553 -1.69 22.66 23.11
N GLY A 554 -0.76 22.11 23.88
CA GLY A 554 -0.91 20.83 24.58
C GLY A 554 -0.81 19.59 23.69
N LYS A 555 -0.38 19.72 22.43
CA LYS A 555 -0.11 18.58 21.52
C LYS A 555 1.36 18.17 21.61
N ILE A 556 1.66 16.90 21.32
CA ILE A 556 3.05 16.40 21.32
C ILE A 556 3.90 17.18 20.30
N ASP A 557 5.03 17.72 20.75
CA ASP A 557 6.00 18.40 19.93
C ASP A 557 7.08 17.42 19.45
N ARG A 558 6.87 16.84 18.27
CA ARG A 558 7.81 15.88 17.66
C ARG A 558 9.20 16.47 17.41
N LYS A 559 9.34 17.79 17.23
CA LYS A 559 10.63 18.45 16.98
C LYS A 559 11.46 18.60 18.25
N ALA A 560 10.80 18.60 19.40
CA ALA A 560 11.44 18.69 20.72
C ALA A 560 11.78 17.32 21.32
N LEU A 561 11.56 16.22 20.59
CA LEU A 561 11.92 14.88 21.04
C LEU A 561 13.44 14.74 21.22
N PRO A 562 13.90 13.99 22.24
CA PRO A 562 15.32 13.79 22.47
C PRO A 562 15.96 13.06 21.28
N LEU A 563 17.13 13.53 20.84
CA LEU A 563 17.86 12.93 19.74
C LEU A 563 18.26 11.49 20.08
N PRO A 564 18.06 10.52 19.17
CA PRO A 564 18.41 9.13 19.41
C PRO A 564 19.93 8.91 19.40
N ASP A 565 20.41 8.06 20.30
CA ASP A 565 21.80 7.59 20.29
C ASP A 565 21.96 6.40 19.34
N PHE A 566 22.40 6.67 18.11
CA PHE A 566 22.62 5.64 17.09
C PHE A 566 23.82 4.72 17.35
N SER A 567 24.68 5.03 18.33
CA SER A 567 25.76 4.11 18.74
C SER A 567 25.21 2.79 19.33
N LEU A 568 23.96 2.82 19.79
CA LEU A 568 23.20 1.65 20.26
C LEU A 568 22.83 0.69 19.11
N LEU A 569 22.87 1.12 17.84
CA LEU A 569 22.65 0.22 16.69
C LEU A 569 23.84 -0.74 16.50
N SER A 570 25.07 -0.25 16.70
CA SER A 570 26.30 -1.05 16.69
C SER A 570 26.38 -2.05 17.84
N LEU A 571 25.70 -1.75 18.97
CA LEU A 571 25.61 -2.69 20.10
C LEU A 571 24.65 -3.86 19.84
N ASN A 572 23.81 -3.79 18.81
CA ASN A 572 22.84 -4.84 18.48
C ASN A 572 23.19 -5.67 17.22
N VAL A 573 24.21 -5.30 16.41
CA VAL A 573 24.47 -5.98 15.12
C VAL A 573 25.95 -6.20 14.76
N THR A 574 26.94 -5.97 15.63
CA THR A 574 28.34 -6.33 15.30
C THR A 574 29.00 -7.23 16.35
N ASP A 575 29.34 -8.43 15.89
CA ASP A 575 30.45 -9.27 16.36
C ASP A 575 30.35 -9.94 17.74
N ILE A 576 29.21 -10.53 18.05
CA ILE A 576 29.27 -11.84 18.72
C ILE A 576 29.17 -12.87 17.60
N VAL A 577 30.31 -13.40 17.17
CA VAL A 577 30.33 -14.61 16.33
C VAL A 577 29.76 -15.72 17.20
N GLU A 578 28.46 -15.92 17.14
CA GLU A 578 27.82 -17.05 17.81
C GLU A 578 28.17 -18.32 17.03
N HIS A 579 28.96 -19.15 17.69
CA HIS A 579 29.40 -20.43 17.18
C HIS A 579 28.37 -21.52 17.52
N PRO A 580 28.24 -22.57 16.69
CA PRO A 580 27.31 -23.66 16.96
C PRO A 580 27.64 -24.36 18.30
N HIS A 581 26.68 -24.32 19.22
CA HIS A 581 26.79 -24.86 20.58
C HIS A 581 26.20 -26.28 20.71
N THR A 582 25.18 -26.61 19.91
CA THR A 582 24.56 -27.95 19.89
C THR A 582 25.16 -28.82 18.78
N LYS A 583 25.06 -30.15 18.94
CA LYS A 583 25.51 -31.10 17.90
C LYS A 583 24.77 -30.88 16.58
N ILE A 584 23.48 -30.56 16.64
CA ILE A 584 22.65 -30.29 15.46
C ILE A 584 23.10 -29.00 14.78
N GLN A 585 23.35 -27.92 15.54
CA GLN A 585 23.90 -26.68 14.99
C GLN A 585 25.23 -26.90 14.27
N GLN A 586 26.13 -27.73 14.80
CA GLN A 586 27.42 -28.06 14.18
C GLN A 586 27.25 -28.81 12.85
N GLN A 587 26.30 -29.75 12.79
CA GLN A 587 26.01 -30.52 11.58
C GLN A 587 25.35 -29.65 10.50
N VAL A 588 24.34 -28.87 10.87
CA VAL A 588 23.69 -27.90 9.97
C VAL A 588 24.73 -26.94 9.38
N SER A 589 25.59 -26.38 10.24
CA SER A 589 26.67 -25.47 9.81
C SER A 589 27.63 -26.14 8.83
N SER A 590 27.99 -27.41 9.06
CA SER A 590 28.91 -28.17 8.20
C SER A 590 28.29 -28.44 6.82
N ILE A 591 27.00 -28.77 6.77
CA ILE A 591 26.27 -28.94 5.52
C ILE A 591 26.22 -27.60 4.76
N TRP A 592 25.95 -26.50 5.45
CA TRP A 592 25.93 -25.16 4.85
C TRP A 592 27.26 -24.77 4.25
N CYS A 593 28.38 -24.96 4.96
CA CYS A 593 29.70 -24.68 4.41
C CYS A 593 29.97 -25.44 3.11
N GLN A 594 29.51 -26.70 3.05
CA GLN A 594 29.71 -27.51 1.86
C GLN A 594 28.81 -27.09 0.70
N VAL A 595 27.54 -26.79 0.96
CA VAL A 595 26.57 -26.39 -0.08
C VAL A 595 26.87 -24.99 -0.62
N LEU A 596 27.27 -24.06 0.24
CA LEU A 596 27.59 -22.67 -0.10
C LEU A 596 29.07 -22.46 -0.48
N HIS A 597 29.90 -23.51 -0.41
CA HIS A 597 31.35 -23.45 -0.64
C HIS A 597 32.07 -22.40 0.24
N LEU A 598 31.72 -22.33 1.52
CA LEU A 598 32.34 -21.41 2.48
C LEU A 598 33.62 -22.00 3.09
N GLU A 599 34.66 -21.17 3.22
CA GLU A 599 35.94 -21.57 3.83
C GLU A 599 35.87 -21.73 5.36
N SER A 600 34.88 -21.11 6.01
CA SER A 600 34.68 -21.15 7.46
C SER A 600 33.20 -21.19 7.84
N ILE A 601 32.89 -21.76 9.00
CA ILE A 601 31.52 -21.79 9.56
C ILE A 601 31.02 -20.35 9.80
N PRO A 602 29.92 -19.93 9.14
CA PRO A 602 29.33 -18.63 9.39
C PRO A 602 28.66 -18.59 10.78
N SER A 603 28.41 -17.40 11.31
CA SER A 603 27.65 -17.26 12.56
C SER A 603 26.27 -17.91 12.44
N ILE A 604 25.79 -18.54 13.51
CA ILE A 604 24.53 -19.31 13.48
C ILE A 604 23.28 -18.44 13.15
N ASN A 605 23.37 -17.13 13.37
CA ASN A 605 22.30 -16.17 13.07
C ASN A 605 22.37 -15.62 11.63
N MET A 606 23.35 -16.05 10.84
CA MET A 606 23.55 -15.57 9.49
C MET A 606 22.55 -16.18 8.51
N ASN A 607 21.98 -15.35 7.64
CA ASN A 607 20.97 -15.76 6.69
C ASN A 607 21.56 -16.47 5.46
N PHE A 608 20.97 -17.59 5.04
CA PHE A 608 21.41 -18.43 3.90
C PHE A 608 21.58 -17.63 2.61
N PHE A 609 20.61 -16.79 2.27
CA PHE A 609 20.60 -16.03 1.02
C PHE A 609 21.61 -14.87 1.03
N LYS A 610 21.88 -14.30 2.22
CA LYS A 610 22.93 -13.29 2.38
C LYS A 610 24.34 -13.87 2.18
N LEU A 611 24.51 -15.17 2.41
CA LEU A 611 25.76 -15.89 2.16
C LEU A 611 25.93 -16.35 0.69
N GLY A 612 25.05 -15.91 -0.22
CA GLY A 612 25.09 -16.29 -1.64
C GLY A 612 24.26 -17.53 -1.98
N GLY A 613 23.45 -18.03 -1.05
CA GLY A 613 22.47 -19.09 -1.29
C GLY A 613 21.41 -18.68 -2.32
N ASN A 614 20.96 -19.65 -3.12
CA ASN A 614 19.89 -19.47 -4.10
C ASN A 614 19.00 -20.73 -4.15
N SER A 615 17.90 -20.72 -4.93
CA SER A 615 16.95 -21.83 -4.99
C SER A 615 17.56 -23.16 -5.43
N LEU A 616 18.59 -23.15 -6.28
CA LEU A 616 19.31 -24.37 -6.67
C LEU A 616 20.14 -24.93 -5.51
N LEU A 617 20.86 -24.06 -4.81
CA LEU A 617 21.62 -24.43 -3.60
C LEU A 617 20.69 -24.88 -2.47
N LEU A 618 19.48 -24.30 -2.38
CA LEU A 618 18.45 -24.72 -1.43
C LEU A 618 17.92 -26.13 -1.75
N ILE A 619 17.79 -26.51 -3.02
CA ILE A 619 17.45 -27.89 -3.42
C ILE A 619 18.59 -28.86 -3.04
N LYS A 620 19.85 -28.45 -3.26
CA LYS A 620 21.04 -29.23 -2.83
C LYS A 620 21.05 -29.40 -1.30
N LEU A 621 20.74 -28.33 -0.56
CA LEU A 621 20.61 -28.31 0.89
C LEU A 621 19.50 -29.23 1.39
N HIS A 622 18.32 -29.14 0.80
CA HIS A 622 17.17 -30.00 1.10
C HIS A 622 17.51 -31.48 0.94
N HIS A 623 18.15 -31.83 -0.18
CA HIS A 623 18.57 -33.21 -0.42
C HIS A 623 19.64 -33.68 0.58
N ALA A 624 20.60 -32.80 0.92
CA ALA A 624 21.60 -33.08 1.96
C ALA A 624 20.93 -33.33 3.33
N TYR A 625 19.91 -32.55 3.68
CA TYR A 625 19.16 -32.72 4.93
C TYR A 625 18.35 -34.01 4.92
N GLN A 626 17.65 -34.32 3.83
CA GLN A 626 16.90 -35.58 3.70
C GLN A 626 17.80 -36.81 3.89
N MET A 627 19.00 -36.77 3.29
CA MET A 627 19.97 -37.87 3.41
C MET A 627 20.61 -37.97 4.81
N HIS A 628 20.78 -36.84 5.51
CA HIS A 628 21.49 -36.81 6.78
C HIS A 628 20.59 -37.01 8.01
N PHE A 629 19.38 -36.45 7.98
CA PHE A 629 18.44 -36.43 9.10
C PHE A 629 17.24 -37.37 8.90
N ASN A 630 17.14 -38.05 7.75
CA ASN A 630 16.14 -39.08 7.42
C ASN A 630 14.67 -38.64 7.65
N GLN A 631 14.36 -37.37 7.36
CA GLN A 631 13.03 -36.79 7.55
C GLN A 631 12.61 -35.87 6.39
N SER A 632 11.31 -35.70 6.21
CA SER A 632 10.69 -34.85 5.20
C SER A 632 10.64 -33.39 5.62
N ILE A 633 11.80 -32.76 5.81
CA ILE A 633 11.88 -31.29 5.78
C ILE A 633 11.46 -30.87 4.38
N THR A 634 10.52 -29.95 4.26
CA THR A 634 10.13 -29.45 2.94
C THR A 634 11.03 -28.31 2.51
N ILE A 635 11.11 -28.06 1.20
CA ILE A 635 11.78 -26.87 0.66
C ILE A 635 11.17 -25.57 1.24
N SER A 636 9.87 -25.59 1.53
CA SER A 636 9.13 -24.49 2.16
C SER A 636 9.65 -24.17 3.56
N ASP A 637 9.93 -25.20 4.37
CA ASP A 637 10.46 -25.03 5.72
C ASP A 637 11.88 -24.45 5.71
N LEU A 638 12.72 -24.88 4.76
CA LEU A 638 14.08 -24.34 4.60
C LEU A 638 14.10 -22.88 4.14
N PHE A 639 13.08 -22.46 3.39
CA PHE A 639 12.94 -21.08 2.97
C PHE A 639 12.41 -20.20 4.12
N ARG A 640 11.50 -20.73 4.94
CA ARG A 640 10.93 -20.05 6.11
C ARG A 640 11.96 -19.81 7.21
N HIS A 641 12.83 -20.78 7.46
CA HIS A 641 13.81 -20.79 8.54
C HIS A 641 15.21 -20.48 8.02
N ALA A 642 15.42 -19.29 7.45
CA ALA A 642 16.59 -19.00 6.64
C ALA A 642 17.93 -18.79 7.41
N THR A 643 18.05 -19.21 8.67
CA THR A 643 19.29 -19.17 9.47
C THR A 643 19.68 -20.56 9.98
N ILE A 644 20.93 -20.73 10.40
CA ILE A 644 21.43 -22.00 10.96
C ILE A 644 20.73 -22.31 12.29
N ILE A 645 20.49 -21.30 13.13
CA ILE A 645 19.80 -21.48 14.42
C ILE A 645 18.34 -21.90 14.21
N ASP A 646 17.63 -21.28 13.26
CA ASP A 646 16.23 -21.63 12.98
C ASP A 646 16.11 -23.06 12.43
N HIS A 647 17.01 -23.45 11.51
CA HIS A 647 17.06 -24.82 11.01
C HIS A 647 17.39 -25.83 12.12
N ALA A 648 18.35 -25.52 12.97
CA ALA A 648 18.73 -26.41 14.07
C ALA A 648 17.60 -26.56 15.08
N GLN A 649 16.91 -25.48 15.40
CA GLN A 649 15.76 -25.50 16.31
C GLN A 649 14.57 -26.25 15.72
N PHE A 650 14.27 -26.05 14.43
CA PHE A 650 13.25 -26.83 13.73
C PHE A 650 13.55 -28.34 13.80
N LEU A 651 14.81 -28.74 13.62
CA LEU A 651 15.24 -30.13 13.73
C LEU A 651 15.14 -30.67 15.18
N GLU A 652 15.47 -29.84 16.17
CA GLU A 652 15.41 -30.17 17.60
C GLU A 652 13.97 -30.35 18.09
N ASP A 653 13.06 -29.44 17.71
CA ASP A 653 11.64 -29.47 18.10
C ASP A 653 10.90 -30.70 17.57
N HIS A 654 11.37 -31.27 16.46
CA HIS A 654 10.82 -32.50 15.87
C HIS A 654 11.50 -33.78 16.39
N GLN A 655 12.27 -33.71 17.49
CA GLN A 655 12.92 -34.84 18.20
C GLN A 655 13.78 -35.74 17.29
N ILE A 656 14.55 -35.14 16.39
CA ILE A 656 15.30 -35.89 15.38
C ILE A 656 16.55 -36.52 15.99
N THR A 657 16.73 -37.82 15.74
CA THR A 657 17.92 -38.56 16.19
C THR A 657 19.01 -38.46 15.12
N ILE A 658 20.22 -38.05 15.53
CA ILE A 658 21.39 -38.03 14.64
C ILE A 658 21.79 -39.47 14.31
N GLU A 659 21.50 -39.96 13.10
CA GLU A 659 21.80 -41.33 12.72
C GLU A 659 23.24 -41.53 12.20
N ARG A 660 23.90 -40.47 11.66
CA ARG A 660 25.25 -40.56 11.05
C ARG A 660 26.11 -39.33 11.30
N GLN A 661 27.44 -39.48 11.31
CA GLN A 661 28.38 -38.35 11.18
C GLN A 661 28.39 -37.86 9.73
N TRP A 662 28.42 -36.54 9.53
CA TRP A 662 28.48 -35.96 8.20
C TRP A 662 29.88 -36.15 7.61
N GLU A 663 30.01 -37.12 6.70
CA GLU A 663 31.22 -37.35 5.91
C GLU A 663 30.92 -36.83 4.49
N SER A 664 31.37 -35.61 4.20
CA SER A 664 31.40 -34.93 2.89
C SER A 664 30.50 -35.48 1.76
N PHE A 665 29.60 -34.63 1.28
CA PHE A 665 28.73 -34.88 0.14
C PHE A 665 29.41 -34.85 -1.25
N HIS A 666 29.22 -35.90 -2.06
CA HIS A 666 29.48 -35.91 -3.50
C HIS A 666 28.23 -36.40 -4.25
N ILE A 667 27.68 -35.60 -5.16
CA ILE A 667 26.57 -36.03 -6.03
C ILE A 667 27.12 -36.95 -7.11
N THR A 668 26.93 -38.26 -6.98
CA THR A 668 27.02 -39.18 -8.12
C THR A 668 25.65 -39.33 -8.78
N GLN A 669 25.59 -38.84 -10.03
CA GLN A 669 24.55 -38.94 -11.06
C GLN A 669 23.33 -39.86 -10.76
N GLY A 670 22.17 -39.23 -10.52
CA GLY A 670 20.86 -39.80 -10.83
C GLY A 670 20.33 -39.26 -12.17
N PRO A 671 19.32 -39.89 -12.79
CA PRO A 671 18.84 -39.49 -14.12
C PRO A 671 18.12 -38.14 -14.03
N ALA A 672 18.85 -37.07 -14.34
CA ALA A 672 18.34 -35.71 -14.42
C ALA A 672 17.49 -35.54 -15.70
N SER A 673 16.37 -34.84 -15.60
CA SER A 673 15.59 -34.43 -16.78
C SER A 673 16.41 -33.49 -17.67
N PHE A 674 16.09 -33.39 -18.96
CA PHE A 674 16.85 -32.60 -19.93
C PHE A 674 17.03 -31.11 -19.52
N ALA A 675 16.04 -30.54 -18.81
CA ALA A 675 16.11 -29.19 -18.24
C ALA A 675 17.11 -29.09 -17.07
N GLN A 676 17.16 -30.13 -16.22
CA GLN A 676 18.14 -30.24 -15.15
C GLN A 676 19.55 -30.44 -15.71
N THR A 677 19.72 -31.25 -16.77
CA THR A 677 21.01 -31.45 -17.45
C THR A 677 21.59 -30.15 -18.00
N ARG A 678 20.73 -29.26 -18.52
CA ARG A 678 21.15 -27.96 -19.08
C ARG A 678 21.62 -26.98 -18.00
N LEU A 679 20.95 -26.97 -16.84
CA LEU A 679 21.39 -26.21 -15.65
C LEU A 679 22.73 -26.73 -15.09
N PHE A 680 22.92 -28.05 -15.05
CA PHE A 680 24.17 -28.67 -14.61
C PHE A 680 25.35 -28.45 -15.58
N LEU A 681 25.09 -28.39 -16.88
CA LEU A 681 26.10 -28.07 -17.90
C LEU A 681 26.59 -26.62 -17.78
N ASP A 682 25.71 -25.67 -17.45
CA ASP A 682 26.07 -24.26 -17.28
C ASP A 682 26.93 -24.04 -16.02
N GLU A 683 26.72 -24.80 -14.93
CA GLU A 683 27.57 -24.79 -13.74
C GLU A 683 29.00 -25.32 -14.02
N ARG A 684 29.16 -26.41 -14.79
CA ARG A 684 30.49 -26.97 -15.10
C ARG A 684 31.35 -26.04 -15.96
N VAL A 685 30.72 -25.29 -16.86
CA VAL A 685 31.41 -24.30 -17.71
C VAL A 685 31.83 -23.07 -16.90
N ARG A 686 31.07 -22.67 -15.86
CA ARG A 686 31.39 -21.51 -15.02
C ARG A 686 32.50 -21.75 -14.00
N PHE A 687 32.65 -22.96 -13.45
CA PHE A 687 33.59 -23.23 -12.35
C PHE A 687 34.84 -24.04 -12.73
N GLY A 688 35.03 -24.39 -14.01
CA GLY A 688 36.31 -24.92 -14.50
C GLY A 688 36.76 -26.21 -13.80
N VAL A 689 35.83 -27.11 -13.45
CA VAL A 689 36.17 -28.43 -12.91
C VAL A 689 35.97 -29.46 -14.02
N ALA A 690 37.08 -30.01 -14.51
CA ALA A 690 37.12 -31.11 -15.47
C ALA A 690 36.32 -32.33 -14.96
#